data_AF-A0A9R0TZI1-F1
#
_entry.id   AF-A0A9R0TZI1-F1
#
_cell.length_a   1.000
_cell.length_b   1.000
_cell.length_c   1.000
_cell.angle_alpha   90.00
_cell.angle_beta   90.00
_cell.angle_gamma   90.00
#
_symmetry.space_group_name_H-M   'P 1'
#
loop_
_entity.id
_entity.type
_entity.pdbx_description
1 polymer ?
#
loop_
_entity_poly.entity_id
_entity_poly.type
_entity_poly.pdbx_seq_one_letter_code
_entity_poly.pdbx_strand_id
1 'polypeptide(L)'
;MCMSIFSSLVKADKPGTTTAGDHAPPPGFSKLTCSKAEHAVSGNLCRCTGYRPILDACKSFAADVDLEDLGLNSFWKKGTDSADISKLPEYSSGSVCTFPEFLKSEIKGQMNENSVPAAIAGEDGWYHPRSIQELHSLFDSSWFDENSVKIVASNTGAGVYKDQDLYDKYIDIKGIAELSVIDRNSKGLEIGAAVSISKAIEVFSDGTPVFRKIASHLSKVASPFVRNTATVGGNVIMAQRLQFPSDIATVLLAAGSTVTIQTASKMLCLTLDEFLEQPPCDAKTILLSIFVPDWGSDNVIFETSRVAPRPFGNAVSYVNSAFLARTSGDGASGKLIIEDICLAFGAYGVDHTTRARKVEEFLKGKSVSAPVILEAVRLLKDIIMPSEGTTHPEYRVSLAVSFLFSFLSSLGNNLTEPAKAIAPNGSCANGSMNGQVASEDLQIRSRQELVFNDEYKPVGKPITKSGAELQASGEAVYVDDIPAPKDCLYGAFIYSTHPHAHIKGVNFRPSLASEKVIGVITAKDIPAGGKNVGAGINMLGTEALFGDPVSEFAGQNIGIVIAETQKYAYMAAKQAVIEYSTENLQPPILTIEDAIRHNSYFQTSPYFAPRPVGDFEQGMSQADHKILSGEVKLESQYYFYMETQTALAIPDEDNCIIVYSSTQLPEIIQNVVADCLGIPYHNVRVITRRVGGGLHVRVQLQRSSCGVLFGCTSTGRRT
;
A
#
# COMPACT_ATOMS: atom_id res chain seq x y z
N MET A 1 11.69 19.43 4.93
CA MET A 1 11.50 19.05 3.51
C MET A 1 11.28 17.54 3.45
N CYS A 2 10.27 17.04 2.72
CA CYS A 2 10.04 15.59 2.65
C CYS A 2 11.21 14.91 1.89
N MET A 3 11.60 13.70 2.32
CA MET A 3 12.73 12.98 1.70
C MET A 3 12.52 12.68 0.20
N SER A 4 11.27 12.53 -0.25
CA SER A 4 10.96 12.37 -1.68
C SER A 4 11.39 13.58 -2.50
N ILE A 5 10.92 14.76 -2.12
CA ILE A 5 11.23 15.99 -2.86
C ILE A 5 12.73 16.29 -2.79
N PHE A 6 13.37 16.07 -1.63
CA PHE A 6 14.82 16.19 -1.49
C PHE A 6 15.58 15.27 -2.44
N SER A 7 15.19 13.98 -2.52
CA SER A 7 15.81 13.02 -3.44
C SER A 7 15.68 13.47 -4.90
N SER A 8 14.52 14.01 -5.29
CA SER A 8 14.29 14.54 -6.64
C SER A 8 15.12 15.78 -6.95
N LEU A 9 15.27 16.70 -5.99
CA LEU A 9 16.12 17.89 -6.12
C LEU A 9 17.59 17.49 -6.33
N VAL A 10 18.11 16.60 -5.48
CA VAL A 10 19.49 16.09 -5.61
C VAL A 10 19.72 15.36 -6.93
N LYS A 11 18.72 14.61 -7.42
CA LYS A 11 18.81 13.94 -8.73
C LYS A 11 18.84 14.95 -9.88
N ALA A 12 18.08 16.04 -9.81
CA ALA A 12 18.03 17.07 -10.83
C ALA A 12 19.37 17.83 -10.96
N ASP A 13 20.14 17.91 -9.88
CA ASP A 13 21.45 18.59 -9.86
C ASP A 13 22.60 17.74 -10.42
N LYS A 14 22.41 16.43 -10.67
CA LYS A 14 23.47 15.56 -11.17
C LYS A 14 23.90 15.97 -12.60
N PRO A 15 25.21 15.99 -12.90
CA PRO A 15 25.68 16.24 -14.26
C PRO A 15 25.21 15.12 -15.20
N GLY A 16 24.63 15.49 -16.35
CA GLY A 16 24.15 14.56 -17.38
C GLY A 16 22.66 14.18 -17.33
N THR A 17 21.89 14.60 -16.31
CA THR A 17 20.43 14.44 -16.31
C THR A 17 19.77 15.58 -17.11
N THR A 18 19.92 15.54 -18.43
CA THR A 18 19.29 16.49 -19.35
C THR A 18 17.83 16.14 -19.59
N THR A 19 16.90 17.03 -19.25
CA THR A 19 15.58 17.11 -19.90
C THR A 19 15.31 18.56 -20.30
N ALA A 20 15.30 18.80 -21.61
CA ALA A 20 14.82 19.95 -22.39
C ALA A 20 14.90 21.35 -21.75
N GLY A 21 15.90 22.13 -22.18
CA GLY A 21 16.06 23.57 -21.92
C GLY A 21 17.46 23.89 -21.43
N ASP A 22 18.36 24.30 -22.34
CA ASP A 22 19.77 24.68 -22.09
C ASP A 22 19.95 25.97 -21.26
N HIS A 23 19.00 26.30 -20.39
CA HIS A 23 19.05 27.48 -19.54
C HIS A 23 19.27 27.09 -18.08
N ALA A 24 20.24 27.74 -17.44
CA ALA A 24 20.39 27.64 -15.99
C ALA A 24 19.06 28.07 -15.33
N PRO A 25 18.59 27.35 -14.28
CA PRO A 25 17.37 27.73 -13.60
C PRO A 25 17.53 29.15 -13.01
N PRO A 26 16.43 29.91 -12.86
CA PRO A 26 16.49 31.22 -12.21
C PRO A 26 17.12 31.10 -10.80
N PRO A 27 17.80 32.16 -10.30
CA PRO A 27 18.38 32.15 -8.96
C PRO A 27 17.35 31.76 -7.89
N GLY A 28 17.72 30.83 -7.01
CA GLY A 28 16.85 30.28 -5.95
C GLY A 28 15.98 29.09 -6.35
N PHE A 29 15.98 28.68 -7.64
CA PHE A 29 15.24 27.52 -8.15
C PHE A 29 16.18 26.34 -8.48
N SER A 30 15.63 25.13 -8.50
CA SER A 30 16.33 23.91 -8.88
C SER A 30 16.11 23.57 -10.37
N LYS A 31 16.87 22.61 -10.90
CA LYS A 31 16.62 22.04 -12.25
C LYS A 31 15.43 21.08 -12.33
N LEU A 32 14.68 20.92 -11.24
CA LEU A 32 13.51 20.06 -11.18
C LEU A 32 12.37 20.64 -12.02
N THR A 33 11.56 19.81 -12.67
CA THR A 33 10.33 20.25 -13.35
C THR A 33 9.11 20.08 -12.46
N CYS A 34 8.02 20.81 -12.72
CA CYS A 34 6.77 20.72 -11.98
C CYS A 34 6.19 19.29 -12.02
N SER A 35 6.20 18.62 -13.18
CA SER A 35 5.79 17.22 -13.29
C SER A 35 6.62 16.30 -12.38
N LYS A 36 7.96 16.45 -12.38
CA LYS A 36 8.83 15.66 -11.49
C LYS A 36 8.60 15.98 -10.01
N ALA A 37 8.27 17.23 -9.67
CA ALA A 37 7.93 17.63 -8.31
C ALA A 37 6.61 17.00 -7.83
N GLU A 38 5.57 16.96 -8.67
CA GLU A 38 4.32 16.25 -8.40
C GLU A 38 4.54 14.74 -8.22
N HIS A 39 5.28 14.12 -9.15
CA HIS A 39 5.60 12.69 -9.09
C HIS A 39 6.42 12.31 -7.86
N ALA A 40 7.27 13.20 -7.35
CA ALA A 40 8.10 12.94 -6.18
C ALA A 40 7.26 12.54 -4.96
N VAL A 41 6.09 13.18 -4.76
CA VAL A 41 5.23 12.97 -3.59
C VAL A 41 4.06 12.01 -3.84
N SER A 42 3.97 11.40 -5.04
CA SER A 42 2.92 10.44 -5.40
C SER A 42 2.85 9.20 -4.48
N GLY A 43 3.96 8.86 -3.83
CA GLY A 43 4.05 7.77 -2.86
C GLY A 43 3.64 8.13 -1.43
N ASN A 44 3.32 9.41 -1.16
CA ASN A 44 3.00 9.91 0.17
C ASN A 44 1.48 10.06 0.32
N LEU A 45 0.91 9.54 1.41
CA LEU A 45 -0.52 9.70 1.71
C LEU A 45 -0.75 10.81 2.74
N CYS A 46 -1.76 11.64 2.49
CA CYS A 46 -2.26 12.65 3.42
C CYS A 46 -3.78 12.62 3.45
N ARG A 47 -4.37 12.51 4.65
CA ARG A 47 -5.82 12.50 4.83
C ARG A 47 -6.44 13.88 5.07
N CYS A 48 -5.64 14.90 5.37
CA CYS A 48 -6.13 16.21 5.84
C CYS A 48 -6.11 17.31 4.78
N THR A 49 -5.06 17.41 3.97
CA THR A 49 -4.78 18.63 3.17
C THR A 49 -5.39 18.62 1.77
N GLY A 50 -5.87 17.46 1.30
CA GLY A 50 -6.25 17.27 -0.11
C GLY A 50 -5.08 17.43 -1.09
N TYR A 51 -3.83 17.30 -0.62
CA TYR A 51 -2.56 17.41 -1.37
C TYR A 51 -2.23 18.77 -1.99
N ARG A 52 -3.21 19.56 -2.41
CA ARG A 52 -3.03 20.85 -3.09
C ARG A 52 -1.94 21.75 -2.45
N PRO A 53 -1.96 22.10 -1.14
CA PRO A 53 -0.92 22.96 -0.57
C PRO A 53 0.47 22.30 -0.51
N ILE A 54 0.55 20.98 -0.51
CA ILE A 54 1.82 20.23 -0.51
C ILE A 54 2.43 20.29 -1.92
N LEU A 55 1.60 20.12 -2.95
CA LEU A 55 2.02 20.21 -4.35
C LEU A 55 2.49 21.62 -4.69
N ASP A 56 1.75 22.65 -4.28
CA ASP A 56 2.17 24.06 -4.44
C ASP A 56 3.59 24.30 -3.89
N ALA A 57 3.86 23.82 -2.67
CA ALA A 57 5.16 23.95 -2.03
C ALA A 57 6.27 23.11 -2.69
N CYS A 58 5.94 21.99 -3.34
CA CYS A 58 6.93 21.21 -4.08
C CYS A 58 7.27 21.86 -5.42
N LYS A 59 6.26 22.41 -6.10
CA LYS A 59 6.41 23.10 -7.39
C LYS A 59 7.17 24.40 -7.27
N SER A 60 7.13 25.09 -6.13
CA SER A 60 7.89 26.34 -5.93
C SER A 60 9.40 26.18 -6.08
N PHE A 61 9.93 24.95 -6.06
CA PHE A 61 11.35 24.67 -6.33
C PHE A 61 11.67 24.40 -7.81
N ALA A 62 10.67 24.25 -8.67
CA ALA A 62 10.84 23.82 -10.06
C ALA A 62 11.26 24.97 -10.98
N ALA A 63 12.06 24.66 -12.00
CA ALA A 63 12.55 25.64 -12.98
C ALA A 63 11.44 26.19 -13.91
N ASP A 64 10.41 25.39 -14.14
CA ASP A 64 9.28 25.66 -15.05
C ASP A 64 8.00 26.06 -14.31
N VAL A 65 8.10 26.50 -13.05
CA VAL A 65 6.93 26.85 -12.24
C VAL A 65 6.28 28.15 -12.73
N ASP A 66 4.97 28.08 -12.98
CA ASP A 66 4.14 29.26 -13.13
C ASP A 66 3.70 29.74 -11.74
N LEU A 67 4.16 30.93 -11.33
CA LEU A 67 3.86 31.51 -10.02
C LEU A 67 2.37 31.85 -9.86
N GLU A 68 1.64 32.11 -10.95
CA GLU A 68 0.20 32.36 -10.91
C GLU A 68 -0.60 31.08 -10.63
N ASP A 69 -0.05 29.92 -10.99
CA ASP A 69 -0.65 28.60 -10.77
C ASP A 69 -0.40 28.06 -9.34
N LEU A 70 0.50 28.68 -8.57
CA LEU A 70 0.71 28.32 -7.17
C LEU A 70 -0.46 28.85 -6.34
N GLY A 71 -1.18 27.96 -5.66
CA GLY A 71 -2.22 28.31 -4.68
C GLY A 71 -1.70 29.04 -3.42
N LEU A 72 -0.47 29.54 -3.48
CA LEU A 72 0.25 30.32 -2.47
C LEU A 72 -0.20 31.80 -2.47
N ASN A 73 -1.46 32.08 -2.75
CA ASN A 73 -2.07 33.43 -2.65
C ASN A 73 -2.07 33.99 -1.21
N SER A 74 -1.55 33.24 -0.23
CA SER A 74 -1.14 33.73 1.09
C SER A 74 -0.01 34.77 1.02
N PHE A 75 0.77 34.80 -0.07
CA PHE A 75 1.97 35.65 -0.20
C PHE A 75 1.74 36.89 -1.08
N TRP A 76 0.65 36.97 -1.85
CA TRP A 76 0.34 38.05 -2.80
C TRP A 76 -1.16 38.33 -2.94
N LYS A 77 -1.55 39.62 -3.03
CA LYS A 77 -2.93 40.09 -3.19
C LYS A 77 -3.21 40.39 -4.67
N LYS A 78 -4.39 40.07 -5.19
CA LYS A 78 -4.80 40.45 -6.56
C LYS A 78 -4.67 41.96 -6.75
N GLY A 79 -3.86 42.40 -7.72
CA GLY A 79 -3.64 43.82 -8.06
C GLY A 79 -2.32 44.44 -7.59
N THR A 80 -1.37 43.65 -7.05
CA THR A 80 0.03 44.09 -6.89
C THR A 80 0.86 43.70 -8.11
N ASP A 81 1.70 44.61 -8.61
CA ASP A 81 2.33 44.54 -9.95
C ASP A 81 3.32 43.38 -10.20
N SER A 82 3.66 42.56 -9.21
CA SER A 82 4.47 41.33 -9.41
C SER A 82 4.40 40.36 -8.22
N ALA A 83 4.59 39.05 -8.48
CA ALA A 83 4.77 38.02 -7.46
C ALA A 83 6.11 38.22 -6.74
N ASP A 84 6.09 38.27 -5.40
CA ASP A 84 7.30 38.49 -4.60
C ASP A 84 8.04 37.15 -4.35
N ILE A 85 9.00 36.85 -5.24
CA ILE A 85 9.84 35.64 -5.21
C ILE A 85 10.62 35.54 -3.89
N SER A 86 10.94 36.66 -3.22
CA SER A 86 11.71 36.66 -1.98
C SER A 86 11.00 35.97 -0.81
N LYS A 87 9.69 35.73 -0.93
CA LYS A 87 8.89 35.01 0.08
C LYS A 87 8.85 33.50 -0.14
N LEU A 88 9.40 33.00 -1.24
CA LEU A 88 9.50 31.56 -1.51
C LEU A 88 10.72 30.95 -0.81
N PRO A 89 10.69 29.65 -0.48
CA PRO A 89 11.86 28.96 0.03
C PRO A 89 12.96 28.90 -1.05
N GLU A 90 14.15 29.42 -0.73
CA GLU A 90 15.31 29.38 -1.62
C GLU A 90 15.94 27.97 -1.66
N TYR A 91 16.30 27.50 -2.87
CA TYR A 91 17.11 26.31 -3.06
C TYR A 91 18.56 26.68 -3.39
N SER A 92 19.51 26.17 -2.60
CA SER A 92 20.95 26.27 -2.89
C SER A 92 21.56 24.87 -3.01
N SER A 93 22.17 24.59 -4.16
CA SER A 93 22.88 23.32 -4.37
C SER A 93 24.16 23.29 -3.52
N GLY A 94 24.37 22.20 -2.78
CA GLY A 94 25.57 21.99 -1.96
C GLY A 94 25.49 22.41 -0.48
N SER A 95 24.42 23.07 -0.03
CA SER A 95 24.21 23.39 1.38
C SER A 95 23.71 22.22 2.23
N VAL A 96 23.26 21.12 1.59
CA VAL A 96 22.61 20.00 2.26
C VAL A 96 23.47 18.73 2.26
N CYS A 97 23.89 18.35 3.47
CA CYS A 97 24.39 17.04 3.90
C CYS A 97 25.42 16.37 2.97
N THR A 98 26.71 16.59 3.24
CA THR A 98 27.78 15.74 2.70
C THR A 98 27.62 14.31 3.23
N PHE A 99 27.70 13.32 2.34
CA PHE A 99 27.75 11.92 2.76
C PHE A 99 28.83 11.75 3.84
N PRO A 100 28.51 11.16 5.02
CA PRO A 100 29.42 11.19 6.16
C PRO A 100 30.79 10.60 5.81
N GLU A 101 31.87 11.35 6.09
CA GLU A 101 33.23 10.93 5.71
C GLU A 101 33.64 9.60 6.37
N PHE A 102 33.18 9.34 7.61
CA PHE A 102 33.44 8.07 8.28
C PHE A 102 32.85 6.87 7.52
N LEU A 103 31.64 7.01 6.96
CA LEU A 103 31.03 5.97 6.12
C LEU A 103 31.80 5.78 4.81
N LYS A 104 32.35 6.85 4.21
CA LYS A 104 33.19 6.71 3.00
C LYS A 104 34.44 5.89 3.31
N SER A 105 35.06 6.14 4.46
CA SER A 105 36.23 5.41 4.92
C SER A 105 35.92 3.95 5.21
N GLU A 106 34.81 3.65 5.89
CA GLU A 106 34.35 2.27 6.14
C GLU A 106 34.08 1.51 4.85
N ILE A 107 33.35 2.11 3.90
CA ILE A 107 33.06 1.48 2.60
C ILE A 107 34.35 1.18 1.84
N LYS A 108 35.29 2.14 1.80
CA LYS A 108 36.61 1.93 1.15
C LYS A 108 37.43 0.85 1.86
N GLY A 109 37.36 0.77 3.19
CA GLY A 109 38.01 -0.28 3.98
C GLY A 109 37.47 -1.66 3.66
N GLN A 110 36.13 -1.82 3.63
CA GLN A 110 35.47 -3.08 3.29
C GLN A 110 35.74 -3.54 1.85
N MET A 111 35.94 -2.61 0.90
CA MET A 111 36.33 -2.95 -0.47
C MET A 111 37.77 -3.46 -0.60
N ASN A 112 38.66 -3.15 0.35
CA ASN A 112 40.07 -3.53 0.33
C ASN A 112 40.36 -4.85 1.08
N GLU A 113 39.48 -5.28 2.00
CA GLU A 113 39.64 -6.52 2.77
C GLU A 113 38.90 -7.71 2.13
N ASN A 114 39.33 -8.15 0.95
CA ASN A 114 38.85 -9.38 0.30
C ASN A 114 39.38 -10.68 0.96
N SER A 115 39.76 -10.67 2.24
CA SER A 115 40.50 -11.81 2.85
C SER A 115 40.16 -12.19 4.28
N VAL A 116 39.17 -11.55 4.92
CA VAL A 116 38.68 -12.02 6.22
C VAL A 116 37.49 -12.94 5.96
N PRO A 117 37.45 -14.17 6.52
CA PRO A 117 36.20 -14.93 6.56
C PRO A 117 35.23 -14.12 7.42
N ALA A 118 34.43 -13.29 6.76
CA ALA A 118 33.48 -12.40 7.43
C ALA A 118 32.59 -13.28 8.29
N ALA A 119 32.59 -12.99 9.59
CA ALA A 119 31.92 -13.75 10.62
C ALA A 119 30.55 -14.24 10.14
N ILE A 120 30.45 -15.54 9.94
CA ILE A 120 29.21 -16.25 9.58
C ILE A 120 28.15 -16.01 10.67
N ALA A 121 28.53 -15.58 11.88
CA ALA A 121 27.60 -15.26 12.96
C ALA A 121 27.52 -13.73 13.18
N GLY A 122 26.41 -13.11 12.76
CA GLY A 122 25.96 -11.89 13.44
C GLY A 122 25.45 -12.29 14.82
N GLU A 123 25.87 -11.59 15.88
CA GLU A 123 25.53 -11.85 17.29
C GLU A 123 23.99 -11.86 17.55
N ASP A 124 23.17 -11.38 16.61
CA ASP A 124 21.72 -11.21 16.72
C ASP A 124 20.88 -12.08 15.75
N GLY A 125 21.42 -13.18 15.22
CA GLY A 125 20.66 -14.10 14.36
C GLY A 125 20.55 -13.68 12.88
N TRP A 126 21.35 -12.70 12.44
CA TRP A 126 21.45 -12.29 11.02
C TRP A 126 22.74 -12.81 10.37
N TYR A 127 22.60 -13.32 9.14
CA TYR A 127 23.66 -13.93 8.33
C TYR A 127 23.77 -13.17 7.00
N HIS A 128 24.98 -12.80 6.58
CA HIS A 128 25.22 -11.94 5.41
C HIS A 128 26.23 -12.59 4.44
N PRO A 129 25.83 -13.65 3.70
CA PRO A 129 26.69 -14.28 2.72
C PRO A 129 27.12 -13.27 1.62
N ARG A 130 28.36 -13.38 1.18
CA ARG A 130 28.96 -12.55 0.12
C ARG A 130 28.99 -13.23 -1.24
N SER A 131 28.78 -14.55 -1.27
CA SER A 131 28.72 -15.36 -2.48
C SER A 131 27.62 -16.41 -2.42
N ILE A 132 27.24 -16.96 -3.57
CA ILE A 132 26.30 -18.10 -3.63
C ILE A 132 26.89 -19.32 -2.90
N GLN A 133 28.21 -19.52 -2.98
CA GLN A 133 28.89 -20.64 -2.31
C GLN A 133 28.80 -20.54 -0.78
N GLU A 134 28.97 -19.34 -0.21
CA GLU A 134 28.78 -19.10 1.22
C GLU A 134 27.33 -19.35 1.65
N LEU A 135 26.36 -18.90 0.83
CA LEU A 135 24.94 -19.15 1.09
C LEU A 135 24.61 -20.66 1.13
N HIS A 136 25.20 -21.45 0.24
CA HIS A 136 25.05 -22.92 0.29
C HIS A 136 25.70 -23.53 1.52
N SER A 137 26.92 -23.09 1.85
CA SER A 137 27.63 -23.56 3.04
C SER A 137 26.85 -23.28 4.32
N LEU A 138 26.10 -22.16 4.35
CA LEU A 138 25.14 -21.87 5.41
C LEU A 138 24.01 -22.90 5.44
N PHE A 139 23.32 -23.15 4.33
CA PHE A 139 22.19 -24.10 4.31
C PHE A 139 22.56 -25.56 4.61
N ASP A 140 23.80 -25.95 4.34
CA ASP A 140 24.33 -27.28 4.61
C ASP A 140 24.89 -27.42 6.05
N SER A 141 25.03 -26.31 6.77
CA SER A 141 25.41 -26.34 8.18
C SER A 141 24.24 -26.78 9.06
N SER A 142 24.55 -27.54 10.12
CA SER A 142 23.56 -27.96 11.13
C SER A 142 22.95 -26.79 11.92
N TRP A 143 23.39 -25.56 11.65
CA TRP A 143 22.93 -24.37 12.35
C TRP A 143 21.46 -24.04 12.05
N PHE A 144 20.85 -24.65 11.02
CA PHE A 144 19.51 -24.28 10.55
C PHE A 144 18.47 -25.40 10.65
N ASP A 145 18.84 -26.60 11.12
CA ASP A 145 17.95 -27.77 11.07
C ASP A 145 16.78 -27.72 12.08
N GLU A 146 16.95 -27.01 13.21
CA GLU A 146 15.90 -26.82 14.23
C GLU A 146 15.36 -25.38 14.30
N ASN A 147 15.85 -24.47 13.43
CA ASN A 147 15.57 -23.05 13.48
C ASN A 147 14.64 -22.60 12.35
N SER A 148 13.76 -21.65 12.65
CA SER A 148 12.95 -20.97 11.63
C SER A 148 13.80 -19.93 10.89
N VAL A 149 13.93 -20.08 9.57
CA VAL A 149 14.81 -19.24 8.73
C VAL A 149 14.03 -18.39 7.75
N LYS A 150 14.38 -17.10 7.65
CA LYS A 150 13.87 -16.19 6.63
C LYS A 150 14.97 -15.65 5.73
N ILE A 151 14.84 -15.88 4.43
CA ILE A 151 15.66 -15.20 3.42
C ILE A 151 15.10 -13.81 3.18
N VAL A 152 15.97 -12.80 3.24
CA VAL A 152 15.62 -11.40 3.08
C VAL A 152 16.54 -10.78 2.02
N ALA A 153 15.96 -10.00 1.12
CA ALA A 153 16.73 -9.05 0.30
C ALA A 153 16.40 -7.61 0.73
N SER A 154 15.10 -7.27 0.71
CA SER A 154 14.64 -5.90 0.96
C SER A 154 13.42 -5.80 1.88
N ASN A 155 12.80 -6.94 2.21
CA ASN A 155 11.64 -7.08 3.08
C ASN A 155 10.42 -6.19 2.74
N THR A 156 10.34 -5.60 1.55
CA THR A 156 9.27 -4.67 1.15
C THR A 156 7.89 -5.31 1.09
N GLY A 157 7.82 -6.63 0.93
CA GLY A 157 6.56 -7.39 0.96
C GLY A 157 5.93 -7.51 2.34
N ALA A 158 6.71 -7.38 3.43
CA ALA A 158 6.26 -7.66 4.79
C ALA A 158 5.12 -6.74 5.30
N GLY A 159 4.95 -5.56 4.69
CA GLY A 159 3.85 -4.66 5.01
C GLY A 159 2.48 -5.19 4.57
N VAL A 160 2.43 -6.01 3.52
CA VAL A 160 1.21 -6.59 2.95
C VAL A 160 1.12 -8.07 3.28
N TYR A 161 2.20 -8.81 3.00
CA TYR A 161 2.35 -10.23 3.29
C TYR A 161 3.10 -10.38 4.61
N LYS A 162 2.33 -10.23 5.70
CA LYS A 162 2.89 -10.24 7.05
C LYS A 162 3.39 -11.64 7.41
N ASP A 163 4.49 -11.68 8.14
CA ASP A 163 5.01 -12.91 8.75
C ASP A 163 3.95 -13.53 9.66
N GLN A 164 3.88 -14.86 9.62
CA GLN A 164 2.95 -15.65 10.43
C GLN A 164 3.48 -15.81 11.85
N ASP A 165 4.79 -16.07 12.02
CA ASP A 165 5.45 -16.22 13.31
C ASP A 165 6.88 -15.61 13.28
N LEU A 166 7.56 -15.61 14.44
CA LEU A 166 8.94 -15.14 14.58
C LEU A 166 9.88 -16.06 13.79
N TYR A 167 11.04 -15.51 13.41
CA TYR A 167 12.12 -16.26 12.83
C TYR A 167 13.34 -16.17 13.74
N ASP A 168 14.01 -17.30 13.98
CA ASP A 168 15.24 -17.37 14.77
C ASP A 168 16.42 -16.80 13.99
N LYS A 169 16.41 -17.01 12.68
CA LYS A 169 17.53 -16.67 11.80
C LYS A 169 17.07 -15.97 10.53
N TYR A 170 17.82 -14.94 10.15
CA TYR A 170 17.60 -14.16 8.94
C TYR A 170 18.84 -14.23 8.06
N ILE A 171 18.66 -14.47 6.76
CA ILE A 171 19.75 -14.49 5.79
C ILE A 171 19.54 -13.32 4.82
N ASP A 172 20.41 -12.32 4.87
CA ASP A 172 20.41 -11.20 3.93
C ASP A 172 21.23 -11.56 2.68
N ILE A 173 20.54 -11.73 1.55
CA ILE A 173 21.17 -12.08 0.26
C ILE A 173 21.52 -10.86 -0.58
N LYS A 174 21.24 -9.63 -0.12
CA LYS A 174 21.51 -8.41 -0.89
C LYS A 174 23.01 -8.15 -1.10
N GLY A 175 23.85 -8.68 -0.20
CA GLY A 175 25.31 -8.57 -0.28
C GLY A 175 25.98 -9.49 -1.31
N ILE A 176 25.24 -10.44 -1.90
CA ILE A 176 25.76 -11.40 -2.88
C ILE A 176 25.90 -10.70 -4.24
N ALA A 177 27.14 -10.56 -4.72
CA ALA A 177 27.44 -9.82 -5.94
C ALA A 177 26.80 -10.47 -7.17
N GLU A 178 26.80 -11.80 -7.23
CA GLU A 178 26.24 -12.61 -8.32
C GLU A 178 24.74 -12.35 -8.53
N LEU A 179 24.00 -12.02 -7.46
CA LEU A 179 22.57 -11.71 -7.54
C LEU A 179 22.28 -10.27 -7.98
N SER A 180 23.30 -9.43 -8.09
CA SER A 180 23.16 -8.01 -8.47
C SER A 180 23.68 -7.71 -9.89
N VAL A 181 24.11 -8.75 -10.62
CA VAL A 181 24.63 -8.63 -11.99
C VAL A 181 23.54 -8.19 -12.95
N ILE A 182 23.91 -7.31 -13.88
CA ILE A 182 23.09 -6.94 -15.04
C ILE A 182 23.98 -7.15 -16.26
N ASP A 183 23.63 -8.11 -17.11
CA ASP A 183 24.36 -8.40 -18.34
C ASP A 183 23.47 -8.22 -19.56
N ARG A 184 23.97 -7.51 -20.57
CA ARG A 184 23.24 -7.23 -21.81
C ARG A 184 24.02 -7.79 -22.97
N ASN A 185 23.41 -8.70 -23.70
CA ASN A 185 24.00 -9.32 -24.88
C ASN A 185 23.04 -9.25 -26.08
N SER A 186 23.45 -9.79 -27.23
CA SER A 186 22.65 -9.76 -28.45
C SER A 186 21.36 -10.58 -28.40
N LYS A 187 21.21 -11.49 -27.42
CA LYS A 187 20.01 -12.31 -27.25
C LYS A 187 18.98 -11.67 -26.31
N GLY A 188 19.41 -10.77 -25.43
CA GLY A 188 18.54 -10.22 -24.40
C GLY A 188 19.29 -9.60 -23.22
N LEU A 189 18.55 -9.44 -22.13
CA LEU A 189 19.00 -8.83 -20.89
C LEU A 189 18.87 -9.83 -19.74
N GLU A 190 19.97 -10.11 -19.07
CA GLU A 190 19.99 -10.89 -17.83
C GLU A 190 20.03 -9.95 -16.62
N ILE A 191 19.11 -10.14 -15.68
CA ILE A 191 18.93 -9.34 -14.48
C ILE A 191 19.04 -10.26 -13.27
N GLY A 192 20.02 -10.01 -12.40
CA GLY A 192 20.15 -10.71 -11.13
C GLY A 192 18.96 -10.48 -10.18
N ALA A 193 18.65 -11.47 -9.37
CA ALA A 193 17.46 -11.47 -8.51
C ALA A 193 17.43 -10.35 -7.44
N ALA A 194 18.59 -9.85 -7.02
CA ALA A 194 18.73 -8.77 -6.04
C ALA A 194 18.70 -7.36 -6.68
N VAL A 195 18.65 -7.26 -8.01
CA VAL A 195 18.52 -5.96 -8.71
C VAL A 195 17.21 -5.29 -8.33
N SER A 196 17.27 -4.02 -7.95
CA SER A 196 16.08 -3.24 -7.58
C SER A 196 15.18 -2.98 -8.79
N ILE A 197 13.88 -2.86 -8.55
CA ILE A 197 12.91 -2.56 -9.63
C ILE A 197 13.25 -1.22 -10.29
N SER A 198 13.66 -0.21 -9.52
CA SER A 198 14.10 1.08 -10.08
C SER A 198 15.28 0.91 -11.04
N LYS A 199 16.27 0.07 -10.69
CA LYS A 199 17.42 -0.15 -11.56
C LYS A 199 17.03 -0.94 -12.81
N ALA A 200 16.14 -1.93 -12.68
CA ALA A 200 15.60 -2.64 -13.84
C ALA A 200 14.86 -1.68 -14.79
N ILE A 201 14.05 -0.74 -14.29
CA ILE A 201 13.39 0.29 -15.10
C ILE A 201 14.40 1.11 -15.90
N GLU A 202 15.48 1.59 -15.26
CA GLU A 202 16.53 2.35 -15.95
C GLU A 202 17.12 1.54 -17.11
N VAL A 203 17.49 0.28 -16.87
CA VAL A 203 18.14 -0.56 -17.89
C VAL A 203 17.18 -0.91 -19.04
N PHE A 204 15.91 -1.17 -18.75
CA PHE A 204 14.90 -1.42 -19.77
C PHE A 204 14.54 -0.16 -20.57
N SER A 205 14.67 1.03 -19.99
CA SER A 205 14.33 2.31 -20.66
C SER A 205 15.25 2.60 -21.85
N ASP A 206 16.50 2.15 -21.78
CA ASP A 206 17.50 2.27 -22.85
C ASP A 206 17.43 1.10 -23.86
N GLY A 207 16.23 0.53 -24.01
CA GLY A 207 15.97 -0.76 -24.66
C GLY A 207 15.20 -0.70 -25.99
N THR A 208 14.93 -1.88 -26.55
CA THR A 208 14.01 -2.06 -27.69
C THR A 208 12.58 -1.65 -27.31
N PRO A 209 11.65 -1.52 -28.28
CA PRO A 209 10.27 -1.12 -27.98
C PRO A 209 9.60 -1.98 -26.89
N VAL A 210 9.86 -3.28 -26.88
CA VAL A 210 9.40 -4.20 -25.83
C VAL A 210 9.97 -3.79 -24.47
N PHE A 211 11.28 -3.63 -24.34
CA PHE A 211 11.91 -3.19 -23.09
C PHE A 211 11.39 -1.83 -22.60
N ARG A 212 11.18 -0.86 -23.50
CA ARG A 212 10.59 0.44 -23.11
C ARG A 212 9.16 0.31 -22.58
N LYS A 213 8.34 -0.58 -23.15
CA LYS A 213 7.01 -0.90 -22.64
C LYS A 213 7.07 -1.60 -21.28
N ILE A 214 8.03 -2.52 -21.07
CA ILE A 214 8.29 -3.14 -19.76
C ILE A 214 8.64 -2.04 -18.73
N ALA A 215 9.59 -1.15 -19.05
CA ALA A 215 9.98 -0.05 -18.16
C ALA A 215 8.79 0.86 -17.81
N SER A 216 7.98 1.22 -18.81
CA SER A 216 6.77 2.03 -18.62
C SER A 216 5.78 1.34 -17.66
N HIS A 217 5.54 0.04 -17.83
CA HIS A 217 4.64 -0.71 -16.94
C HIS A 217 5.19 -0.82 -15.51
N LEU A 218 6.48 -1.16 -15.36
CA LEU A 218 7.14 -1.26 -14.06
C LEU A 218 7.13 0.08 -13.30
N SER A 219 7.17 1.21 -14.00
CA SER A 219 7.09 2.54 -13.38
C SER A 219 5.75 2.80 -12.65
N LYS A 220 4.70 2.06 -13.03
CA LYS A 220 3.35 2.10 -12.45
C LYS A 220 3.20 1.17 -11.22
N VAL A 221 4.22 0.36 -10.92
CA VAL A 221 4.22 -0.60 -9.80
C VAL A 221 4.74 0.06 -8.52
N ALA A 222 3.91 0.06 -7.47
CA ALA A 222 4.23 0.65 -6.17
C ALA A 222 4.68 2.14 -6.25
N SER A 223 5.30 2.67 -5.20
CA SER A 223 5.90 4.00 -5.18
C SER A 223 7.41 3.93 -5.49
N PRO A 224 8.07 5.05 -5.85
CA PRO A 224 9.51 5.08 -6.03
C PRO A 224 10.30 4.58 -4.81
N PHE A 225 9.80 4.83 -3.59
CA PHE A 225 10.43 4.35 -2.35
C PHE A 225 10.51 2.82 -2.29
N VAL A 226 9.40 2.16 -2.63
CA VAL A 226 9.35 0.70 -2.68
C VAL A 226 10.26 0.20 -3.80
N ARG A 227 10.17 0.76 -5.01
CA ARG A 227 10.95 0.30 -6.17
C ARG A 227 12.48 0.46 -6.01
N ASN A 228 12.93 1.45 -5.24
CA ASN A 228 14.35 1.66 -4.98
C ASN A 228 14.98 0.54 -4.15
N THR A 229 14.18 -0.17 -3.35
CA THR A 229 14.66 -1.23 -2.47
C THR A 229 14.15 -2.60 -2.92
N ALA A 230 12.87 -2.74 -3.26
CA ALA A 230 12.26 -3.97 -3.74
C ALA A 230 13.00 -4.52 -4.95
N THR A 231 13.22 -5.83 -4.97
CA THR A 231 13.99 -6.49 -6.03
C THR A 231 13.06 -7.18 -7.03
N VAL A 232 13.51 -7.30 -8.28
CA VAL A 232 12.75 -8.02 -9.31
C VAL A 232 12.60 -9.49 -8.93
N GLY A 233 13.65 -10.12 -8.41
CA GLY A 233 13.60 -11.51 -7.98
C GLY A 233 12.68 -11.76 -6.79
N GLY A 234 12.68 -10.85 -5.80
CA GLY A 234 11.76 -10.93 -4.67
C GLY A 234 10.30 -10.87 -5.12
N ASN A 235 9.99 -10.05 -6.12
CA ASN A 235 8.66 -9.96 -6.71
C ASN A 235 8.24 -11.26 -7.42
N VAL A 236 9.13 -11.86 -8.22
CA VAL A 236 8.88 -13.13 -8.92
C VAL A 236 8.72 -14.30 -7.94
N ILE A 237 9.57 -14.40 -6.92
CA ILE A 237 9.43 -15.40 -5.84
C ILE A 237 8.10 -15.22 -5.11
N MET A 238 7.70 -13.97 -4.81
CA MET A 238 6.41 -13.72 -4.18
C MET A 238 5.26 -14.15 -5.08
N ALA A 239 5.31 -13.91 -6.40
CA ALA A 239 4.26 -14.34 -7.33
C ALA A 239 4.10 -15.86 -7.41
N GLN A 240 5.16 -16.61 -7.12
CA GLN A 240 5.15 -18.08 -7.15
C GLN A 240 4.78 -18.69 -5.80
N ARG A 241 5.25 -18.11 -4.68
CA ARG A 241 5.05 -18.65 -3.34
C ARG A 241 3.80 -18.13 -2.63
N LEU A 242 3.38 -16.92 -2.97
CA LEU A 242 2.25 -16.23 -2.37
C LEU A 242 1.26 -15.96 -3.52
N GLN A 243 -0.04 -15.98 -3.24
CA GLN A 243 -1.07 -15.55 -4.21
C GLN A 243 -0.96 -14.02 -4.46
N PHE A 244 0.18 -13.59 -5.00
CA PHE A 244 0.59 -12.20 -5.13
C PHE A 244 0.27 -11.72 -6.55
N PRO A 245 -0.68 -10.79 -6.70
CA PRO A 245 -1.08 -10.24 -7.99
C PRO A 245 0.04 -9.36 -8.56
N SER A 246 1.02 -9.97 -9.21
CA SER A 246 2.21 -9.30 -9.70
C SER A 246 2.02 -8.70 -11.08
N ASP A 247 2.28 -7.39 -11.21
CA ASP A 247 2.43 -6.73 -12.52
C ASP A 247 3.73 -7.13 -13.22
N ILE A 248 4.80 -7.34 -12.46
CA ILE A 248 6.13 -7.63 -13.00
C ILE A 248 6.16 -9.04 -13.60
N ALA A 249 5.64 -10.04 -12.88
CA ALA A 249 5.55 -11.41 -13.38
C ALA A 249 4.69 -11.47 -14.65
N THR A 250 3.58 -10.75 -14.71
CA THR A 250 2.72 -10.68 -15.91
C THR A 250 3.46 -10.18 -17.14
N VAL A 251 4.18 -9.06 -17.00
CA VAL A 251 4.90 -8.46 -18.12
C VAL A 251 6.08 -9.32 -18.56
N LEU A 252 6.82 -9.90 -17.60
CA LEU A 252 7.94 -10.79 -17.90
C LEU A 252 7.48 -12.11 -18.55
N LEU A 253 6.31 -12.64 -18.17
CA LEU A 253 5.75 -13.85 -18.74
C LEU A 253 5.41 -13.64 -20.22
N ALA A 254 4.74 -12.53 -20.53
CA ALA A 254 4.42 -12.16 -21.91
C ALA A 254 5.66 -11.90 -22.77
N ALA A 255 6.72 -11.35 -22.17
CA ALA A 255 8.00 -11.12 -22.85
C ALA A 255 8.79 -12.41 -23.12
N GLY A 256 8.31 -13.59 -22.68
CA GLY A 256 8.98 -14.86 -22.90
C GLY A 256 10.22 -15.04 -22.03
N SER A 257 10.22 -14.47 -20.81
CA SER A 257 11.37 -14.52 -19.91
C SER A 257 11.64 -15.93 -19.39
N THR A 258 12.90 -16.21 -19.09
CA THR A 258 13.33 -17.42 -18.37
C THR A 258 13.94 -17.05 -17.02
N VAL A 259 13.93 -18.00 -16.09
CA VAL A 259 14.49 -17.84 -14.75
C VAL A 259 15.51 -18.92 -14.45
N THR A 260 16.61 -18.52 -13.82
CA THR A 260 17.62 -19.45 -13.33
C THR A 260 17.48 -19.58 -11.82
N ILE A 261 17.15 -20.78 -11.35
CA ILE A 261 17.01 -21.07 -9.92
C ILE A 261 18.07 -22.08 -9.48
N GLN A 262 18.47 -21.95 -8.22
CA GLN A 262 19.35 -22.87 -7.54
C GLN A 262 18.58 -23.56 -6.43
N THR A 263 18.40 -24.87 -6.57
CA THR A 263 17.83 -25.73 -5.54
C THR A 263 18.96 -26.34 -4.69
N ALA A 264 18.62 -27.11 -3.66
CA ALA A 264 19.63 -27.81 -2.85
C ALA A 264 20.51 -28.79 -3.66
N SER A 265 20.01 -29.33 -4.77
CA SER A 265 20.70 -30.39 -5.54
C SER A 265 21.19 -29.98 -6.93
N LYS A 266 20.58 -28.96 -7.54
CA LYS A 266 20.87 -28.57 -8.93
C LYS A 266 20.45 -27.14 -9.24
N MET A 267 21.12 -26.58 -10.25
CA MET A 267 20.71 -25.37 -10.94
C MET A 267 19.76 -25.72 -12.08
N LEU A 268 18.68 -24.98 -12.24
CA LEU A 268 17.69 -25.16 -13.29
C LEU A 268 17.45 -23.83 -14.02
N CYS A 269 17.35 -23.89 -15.34
CA CYS A 269 16.83 -22.79 -16.15
C CYS A 269 15.45 -23.21 -16.66
N LEU A 270 14.43 -22.45 -16.29
CA LEU A 270 13.03 -22.72 -16.60
C LEU A 270 12.44 -21.53 -17.35
N THR A 271 11.44 -21.75 -18.19
CA THR A 271 10.59 -20.64 -18.62
C THR A 271 9.87 -20.07 -17.39
N LEU A 272 9.54 -18.77 -17.41
CA LEU A 272 8.78 -18.18 -16.31
C LEU A 272 7.41 -18.85 -16.12
N ASP A 273 6.84 -19.37 -17.20
CA ASP A 273 5.57 -20.12 -17.18
C ASP A 273 5.70 -21.41 -16.37
N GLU A 274 6.71 -22.25 -16.69
CA GLU A 274 7.01 -23.48 -15.95
C GLU A 274 7.36 -23.19 -14.47
N PHE A 275 8.07 -22.08 -14.22
CA PHE A 275 8.43 -21.68 -12.87
C PHE A 275 7.21 -21.28 -12.02
N LEU A 276 6.20 -20.64 -12.61
CA LEU A 276 4.98 -20.24 -11.91
C LEU A 276 4.02 -21.43 -11.68
N GLU A 277 3.94 -22.36 -12.64
CA GLU A 277 3.07 -23.55 -12.55
C GLU A 277 3.59 -24.63 -11.57
N GLN A 278 4.87 -24.61 -11.21
CA GLN A 278 5.44 -25.59 -10.28
C GLN A 278 4.95 -25.34 -8.83
N PRO A 279 4.97 -26.38 -7.96
CA PRO A 279 4.65 -26.22 -6.54
C PRO A 279 5.48 -25.12 -5.85
N PRO A 280 4.95 -24.41 -4.84
CA PRO A 280 5.66 -23.34 -4.13
C PRO A 280 7.08 -23.73 -3.76
N CYS A 281 8.05 -22.90 -4.15
CA CYS A 281 9.46 -23.17 -3.87
C CYS A 281 9.69 -23.33 -2.36
N ASP A 282 10.55 -24.27 -2.01
CA ASP A 282 10.98 -24.46 -0.63
C ASP A 282 11.76 -23.23 -0.12
N ALA A 283 12.01 -23.20 1.19
CA ALA A 283 12.71 -22.09 1.81
C ALA A 283 14.20 -22.00 1.42
N LYS A 284 14.79 -23.03 0.82
CA LYS A 284 16.22 -23.09 0.43
C LYS A 284 16.45 -22.77 -1.05
N THR A 285 15.39 -22.70 -1.85
CA THR A 285 15.46 -22.40 -3.28
C THR A 285 15.73 -20.91 -3.51
N ILE A 286 16.76 -20.61 -4.29
CA ILE A 286 17.19 -19.24 -4.60
C ILE A 286 16.95 -18.96 -6.08
N LEU A 287 16.26 -17.86 -6.38
CA LEU A 287 16.26 -17.30 -7.73
C LEU A 287 17.57 -16.55 -7.94
N LEU A 288 18.35 -16.93 -8.96
CA LEU A 288 19.64 -16.32 -9.26
C LEU A 288 19.48 -15.14 -10.22
N SER A 289 18.84 -15.38 -11.35
CA SER A 289 18.67 -14.39 -12.42
C SER A 289 17.39 -14.61 -13.22
N ILE A 290 17.00 -13.55 -13.92
CA ILE A 290 15.87 -13.50 -14.84
C ILE A 290 16.42 -13.02 -16.18
N PHE A 291 16.25 -13.80 -17.23
CA PHE A 291 16.64 -13.44 -18.58
C PHE A 291 15.41 -13.02 -19.39
N VAL A 292 15.46 -11.83 -19.98
CA VAL A 292 14.42 -11.29 -20.84
C VAL A 292 14.94 -11.22 -22.28
N PRO A 293 14.36 -11.96 -23.24
CA PRO A 293 14.85 -11.97 -24.61
C PRO A 293 14.62 -10.62 -25.30
N ASP A 294 15.54 -10.28 -26.20
CA ASP A 294 15.37 -9.15 -27.10
C ASP A 294 14.57 -9.58 -28.34
N TRP A 295 13.41 -8.96 -28.54
CA TRP A 295 12.53 -9.24 -29.66
C TRP A 295 12.80 -8.35 -30.89
N GLY A 296 13.76 -7.43 -30.80
CA GLY A 296 14.06 -6.48 -31.87
C GLY A 296 12.93 -5.44 -32.08
N SER A 297 12.95 -4.77 -33.22
CA SER A 297 11.97 -3.73 -33.60
C SER A 297 10.96 -4.18 -34.65
N ASP A 298 11.26 -5.22 -35.41
CA ASP A 298 10.58 -5.48 -36.67
C ASP A 298 9.42 -6.47 -36.47
N ASN A 299 8.21 -6.01 -36.82
CA ASN A 299 6.97 -6.78 -36.78
C ASN A 299 6.56 -7.38 -35.43
N VAL A 300 7.11 -6.88 -34.31
CA VAL A 300 6.72 -7.27 -32.96
C VAL A 300 5.91 -6.16 -32.31
N ILE A 301 4.76 -6.55 -31.75
CA ILE A 301 3.85 -5.65 -31.04
C ILE A 301 3.73 -6.15 -29.61
N PHE A 302 4.06 -5.29 -28.65
CA PHE A 302 3.99 -5.58 -27.23
C PHE A 302 3.17 -4.51 -26.51
N GLU A 303 2.02 -4.92 -25.99
CA GLU A 303 1.11 -4.02 -25.28
C GLU A 303 0.82 -4.53 -23.88
N THR A 304 0.75 -3.61 -22.93
CA THR A 304 0.51 -3.93 -21.52
C THR A 304 -0.65 -3.10 -21.00
N SER A 305 -1.52 -3.72 -20.21
CA SER A 305 -2.70 -3.07 -19.65
C SER A 305 -2.75 -3.30 -18.14
N ARG A 306 -3.23 -2.30 -17.40
CA ARG A 306 -3.37 -2.36 -15.95
C ARG A 306 -4.55 -1.51 -15.53
N VAL A 307 -5.44 -2.09 -14.74
CA VAL A 307 -6.52 -1.36 -14.08
C VAL A 307 -6.43 -1.60 -12.58
N ALA A 308 -6.45 -0.53 -11.80
CA ALA A 308 -6.34 -0.53 -10.36
C ALA A 308 -7.29 0.53 -9.77
N PRO A 309 -7.61 0.48 -8.46
CA PRO A 309 -8.41 1.52 -7.81
C PRO A 309 -7.83 2.94 -7.93
N ARG A 310 -6.53 3.07 -8.24
CA ARG A 310 -5.82 4.34 -8.41
C ARG A 310 -4.91 4.25 -9.64
N PRO A 311 -4.90 5.27 -10.52
CA PRO A 311 -4.17 5.22 -11.79
C PRO A 311 -2.65 5.34 -11.62
N PHE A 312 -2.16 6.14 -10.67
CA PHE A 312 -0.73 6.48 -10.52
C PHE A 312 0.08 5.54 -9.59
N GLY A 313 -0.23 4.23 -9.63
CA GLY A 313 0.48 3.24 -8.82
C GLY A 313 0.06 3.22 -7.34
N ASN A 314 0.91 2.61 -6.50
CA ASN A 314 0.67 2.39 -5.05
C ASN A 314 -0.69 1.72 -4.71
N ALA A 315 -1.22 0.93 -5.63
CA ALA A 315 -2.42 0.12 -5.46
C ALA A 315 -2.23 -1.19 -6.23
N VAL A 316 -2.77 -2.27 -5.68
CA VAL A 316 -2.84 -3.58 -6.36
C VAL A 316 -3.84 -3.47 -7.52
N SER A 317 -3.53 -4.12 -8.64
CA SER A 317 -4.40 -4.13 -9.81
C SER A 317 -5.64 -5.02 -9.58
N TYR A 318 -6.77 -4.61 -10.16
CA TYR A 318 -7.92 -5.49 -10.33
C TYR A 318 -7.64 -6.55 -11.40
N VAL A 319 -7.00 -6.13 -12.50
CA VAL A 319 -6.50 -7.00 -13.58
C VAL A 319 -5.29 -6.31 -14.20
N ASN A 320 -4.28 -7.10 -14.55
CA ASN A 320 -3.21 -6.68 -15.45
C ASN A 320 -3.06 -7.69 -16.59
N SER A 321 -2.50 -7.23 -17.70
CA SER A 321 -2.18 -8.09 -18.84
C SER A 321 -0.97 -7.57 -19.59
N ALA A 322 -0.31 -8.48 -20.29
CA ALA A 322 0.74 -8.14 -21.24
C ALA A 322 0.64 -9.11 -22.42
N PHE A 323 0.63 -8.55 -23.62
CA PHE A 323 0.42 -9.28 -24.86
C PHE A 323 1.56 -9.01 -25.82
N LEU A 324 2.15 -10.08 -26.33
CA LEU A 324 3.20 -10.04 -27.34
C LEU A 324 2.66 -10.72 -28.60
N ALA A 325 2.71 -10.05 -29.75
CA ALA A 325 2.41 -10.66 -31.04
C ALA A 325 3.55 -10.40 -32.03
N ARG A 326 3.99 -11.46 -32.70
CA ARG A 326 4.80 -11.36 -33.91
C ARG A 326 3.86 -11.43 -35.11
N THR A 327 4.02 -10.47 -35.99
CA THR A 327 3.16 -10.34 -37.17
C THR A 327 3.96 -10.45 -38.44
N SER A 328 3.29 -10.76 -39.55
CA SER A 328 3.84 -10.55 -40.89
C SER A 328 2.79 -9.90 -41.78
N GLY A 329 3.28 -9.12 -42.75
CA GLY A 329 2.41 -8.52 -43.75
C GLY A 329 2.04 -9.55 -44.82
N ASP A 330 0.76 -9.73 -45.07
CA ASP A 330 0.30 -10.40 -46.29
C ASP A 330 0.51 -9.45 -47.49
N GLY A 331 1.52 -9.75 -48.32
CA GLY A 331 1.90 -8.95 -49.49
C GLY A 331 0.79 -8.77 -50.53
N ALA A 332 -0.30 -9.55 -50.47
CA ALA A 332 -1.44 -9.45 -51.38
C ALA A 332 -2.62 -8.63 -50.82
N SER A 333 -2.82 -8.58 -49.49
CA SER A 333 -4.01 -7.96 -48.88
C SER A 333 -3.71 -6.80 -47.93
N GLY A 334 -2.44 -6.58 -47.57
CA GLY A 334 -2.03 -5.56 -46.60
C GLY A 334 -2.52 -5.84 -45.17
N LYS A 335 -3.02 -7.05 -44.89
CA LYS A 335 -3.46 -7.46 -43.54
C LYS A 335 -2.28 -8.03 -42.75
N LEU A 336 -2.27 -7.77 -41.45
CA LEU A 336 -1.33 -8.39 -40.53
C LEU A 336 -1.82 -9.81 -40.19
N ILE A 337 -0.94 -10.80 -40.40
CA ILE A 337 -1.13 -12.18 -39.96
C ILE A 337 -0.37 -12.35 -38.64
N ILE A 338 -0.99 -12.98 -37.65
CA ILE A 338 -0.35 -13.30 -36.36
C ILE A 338 0.47 -14.58 -36.55
N GLU A 339 1.80 -14.47 -36.55
CA GLU A 339 2.70 -15.63 -36.66
C GLU A 339 2.86 -16.35 -35.33
N ASP A 340 2.97 -15.58 -34.26
CA ASP A 340 3.11 -16.08 -32.90
C ASP A 340 2.54 -15.06 -31.92
N ILE A 341 2.01 -15.54 -30.80
CA ILE A 341 1.34 -14.67 -29.82
C ILE A 341 1.44 -15.26 -28.41
N CYS A 342 1.67 -14.38 -27.44
CA CYS A 342 1.65 -14.68 -26.01
C CYS A 342 0.67 -13.74 -25.33
N LEU A 343 -0.31 -14.28 -24.63
CA LEU A 343 -1.40 -13.58 -23.97
C LEU A 343 -1.38 -13.84 -22.46
N ALA A 344 -0.62 -13.05 -21.71
CA ALA A 344 -0.53 -13.17 -20.25
C ALA A 344 -1.56 -12.31 -19.53
N PHE A 345 -2.24 -12.90 -18.55
CA PHE A 345 -3.20 -12.23 -17.66
C PHE A 345 -2.83 -12.49 -16.21
N GLY A 346 -2.95 -11.47 -15.36
CA GLY A 346 -2.73 -11.58 -13.92
C GLY A 346 -3.73 -10.77 -13.11
N ALA A 347 -3.67 -10.96 -11.79
CA ALA A 347 -4.48 -10.27 -10.79
C ALA A 347 -6.01 -10.44 -10.91
N TYR A 348 -6.54 -11.25 -11.83
CA TYR A 348 -7.99 -11.40 -12.04
C TYR A 348 -8.70 -12.33 -11.03
N GLY A 349 -8.02 -12.74 -9.96
CA GLY A 349 -8.55 -13.66 -8.94
C GLY A 349 -7.99 -15.08 -9.00
N VAL A 350 -6.73 -15.24 -9.43
CA VAL A 350 -6.02 -16.52 -9.51
C VAL A 350 -4.71 -16.45 -8.75
N ASP A 351 -4.09 -17.61 -8.48
CA ASP A 351 -2.89 -17.73 -7.66
C ASP A 351 -1.69 -16.98 -8.25
N HIS A 352 -1.45 -17.15 -9.55
CA HIS A 352 -0.37 -16.50 -10.28
C HIS A 352 -0.83 -16.07 -11.68
N THR A 353 0.00 -15.30 -12.38
CA THR A 353 -0.23 -14.94 -13.79
C THR A 353 -0.27 -16.20 -14.66
N THR A 354 -1.20 -16.25 -15.61
CA THR A 354 -1.37 -17.38 -16.54
C THR A 354 -1.44 -16.90 -17.99
N ARG A 355 -1.21 -17.84 -18.92
CA ARG A 355 -1.36 -17.63 -20.36
C ARG A 355 -2.70 -18.15 -20.87
N ALA A 356 -3.34 -17.40 -21.77
CA ALA A 356 -4.55 -17.84 -22.47
C ALA A 356 -4.21 -18.75 -23.67
N ARG A 357 -3.53 -19.89 -23.43
CA ARG A 357 -2.97 -20.77 -24.48
C ARG A 357 -3.99 -21.18 -25.56
N LYS A 358 -5.23 -21.52 -25.17
CA LYS A 358 -6.29 -21.87 -26.14
C LYS A 358 -6.63 -20.72 -27.09
N VAL A 359 -6.56 -19.47 -26.62
CA VAL A 359 -6.78 -18.28 -27.46
C VAL A 359 -5.56 -18.02 -28.35
N GLU A 360 -4.36 -18.20 -27.80
CA GLU A 360 -3.10 -18.08 -28.57
C GLU A 360 -3.07 -19.07 -29.75
N GLU A 361 -3.35 -20.34 -29.49
CA GLU A 361 -3.46 -21.41 -30.52
C GLU A 361 -4.51 -21.07 -31.57
N PHE A 362 -5.65 -20.53 -31.16
CA PHE A 362 -6.71 -20.12 -32.09
C PHE A 362 -6.26 -18.95 -32.98
N LEU A 363 -5.51 -17.98 -32.47
CA LEU A 363 -5.11 -16.78 -33.19
C LEU A 363 -3.92 -17.00 -34.13
N LYS A 364 -3.08 -17.98 -33.84
CA LYS A 364 -1.88 -18.30 -34.64
C LYS A 364 -2.25 -18.60 -36.11
N GLY A 365 -1.56 -17.94 -37.03
CA GLY A 365 -1.76 -18.03 -38.48
C GLY A 365 -2.99 -17.29 -39.02
N LYS A 366 -3.75 -16.56 -38.20
CA LYS A 366 -4.94 -15.83 -38.64
C LYS A 366 -4.67 -14.34 -38.87
N SER A 367 -5.41 -13.76 -39.79
CA SER A 367 -5.55 -12.31 -39.90
C SER A 367 -6.68 -11.81 -38.99
N VAL A 368 -6.49 -10.63 -38.39
CA VAL A 368 -7.46 -10.08 -37.45
C VAL A 368 -8.70 -9.56 -38.19
N SER A 369 -9.87 -10.04 -37.78
CA SER A 369 -11.18 -9.64 -38.29
C SER A 369 -12.24 -9.72 -37.18
N ALA A 370 -13.38 -9.04 -37.35
CA ALA A 370 -14.44 -9.03 -36.33
C ALA A 370 -14.91 -10.44 -35.89
N PRO A 371 -15.10 -11.43 -36.79
CA PRO A 371 -15.43 -12.80 -36.38
C PRO A 371 -14.33 -13.48 -35.57
N VAL A 372 -13.05 -13.24 -35.92
CA VAL A 372 -11.90 -13.78 -35.18
C VAL A 372 -11.81 -13.18 -33.78
N ILE A 373 -12.04 -11.88 -33.63
CA ILE A 373 -12.08 -11.20 -32.32
C ILE A 373 -13.22 -11.75 -31.46
N LEU A 374 -14.42 -11.88 -32.03
CA LEU A 374 -15.58 -12.39 -31.30
C LEU A 374 -15.33 -13.80 -30.75
N GLU A 375 -14.74 -14.68 -31.57
CA GLU A 375 -14.44 -16.04 -31.16
C GLU A 375 -13.30 -16.11 -30.13
N ALA A 376 -12.25 -15.29 -30.30
CA ALA A 376 -11.19 -15.17 -29.30
C ALA A 376 -11.73 -14.70 -27.93
N VAL A 377 -12.68 -13.76 -27.93
CA VAL A 377 -13.35 -13.29 -26.69
C VAL A 377 -14.20 -14.39 -26.05
N ARG A 378 -14.91 -15.20 -26.84
CA ARG A 378 -15.68 -16.35 -26.31
C ARG A 378 -14.75 -17.34 -25.63
N LEU A 379 -13.68 -17.75 -26.32
CA LEU A 379 -12.66 -18.65 -25.77
C LEU A 379 -12.02 -18.10 -24.50
N LEU A 380 -11.76 -16.78 -24.44
CA LEU A 380 -11.17 -16.15 -23.26
C LEU A 380 -12.09 -16.25 -22.03
N LYS A 381 -13.41 -16.08 -22.20
CA LYS A 381 -14.37 -16.16 -21.08
C LYS A 381 -14.39 -17.53 -20.42
N ASP A 382 -14.09 -18.59 -21.16
CA ASP A 382 -14.00 -19.95 -20.62
C ASP A 382 -12.68 -20.20 -19.85
N ILE A 383 -11.69 -19.31 -19.99
CA ILE A 383 -10.36 -19.42 -19.37
C ILE A 383 -10.24 -18.49 -18.16
N ILE A 384 -10.72 -17.25 -18.29
CA ILE A 384 -10.63 -16.22 -17.24
C ILE A 384 -11.78 -16.44 -16.26
N MET A 385 -11.57 -17.37 -15.33
CA MET A 385 -12.49 -17.71 -14.26
C MET A 385 -11.84 -17.34 -12.91
N PRO A 386 -12.26 -16.23 -12.27
CA PRO A 386 -11.79 -15.88 -10.94
C PRO A 386 -12.14 -16.95 -9.91
N SER A 387 -11.23 -17.21 -8.97
CA SER A 387 -11.47 -18.11 -7.83
C SER A 387 -12.62 -17.62 -6.95
N GLU A 388 -13.29 -18.55 -6.27
CA GLU A 388 -14.34 -18.25 -5.31
C GLU A 388 -13.84 -17.25 -4.24
N GLY A 389 -14.69 -16.27 -3.89
CA GLY A 389 -14.33 -15.20 -2.95
C GLY A 389 -13.56 -14.03 -3.57
N THR A 390 -13.25 -14.05 -4.87
CA THR A 390 -12.66 -12.89 -5.56
C THR A 390 -13.61 -11.69 -5.53
N THR A 391 -13.11 -10.51 -5.16
CA THR A 391 -13.88 -9.26 -5.19
C THR A 391 -14.12 -8.78 -6.62
N HIS A 392 -15.36 -8.37 -6.93
CA HIS A 392 -15.76 -7.87 -8.26
C HIS A 392 -15.44 -8.82 -9.44
N PRO A 393 -15.82 -10.11 -9.39
CA PRO A 393 -15.40 -11.10 -10.38
C PRO A 393 -15.88 -10.75 -11.80
N GLU A 394 -17.14 -10.32 -11.96
CA GLU A 394 -17.70 -9.92 -13.25
C GLU A 394 -16.95 -8.74 -13.89
N TYR A 395 -16.60 -7.75 -13.06
CA TYR A 395 -15.82 -6.59 -13.51
C TYR A 395 -14.42 -7.01 -13.98
N ARG A 396 -13.75 -7.92 -13.25
CA ARG A 396 -12.43 -8.44 -13.64
C ARG A 396 -12.48 -9.22 -14.96
N VAL A 397 -13.47 -10.08 -15.15
CA VAL A 397 -13.68 -10.79 -16.43
C VAL A 397 -13.93 -9.80 -17.57
N SER A 398 -14.78 -8.79 -17.34
CA SER A 398 -15.07 -7.74 -18.32
C SER A 398 -13.80 -6.98 -18.72
N LEU A 399 -12.95 -6.61 -17.77
CA LEU A 399 -11.68 -5.94 -18.03
C LEU A 399 -10.72 -6.80 -18.86
N ALA A 400 -10.57 -8.09 -18.53
CA ALA A 400 -9.71 -9.00 -19.30
C ALA A 400 -10.16 -9.10 -20.78
N VAL A 401 -11.49 -9.19 -21.00
CA VAL A 401 -12.08 -9.16 -22.34
C VAL A 401 -11.80 -7.83 -23.04
N SER A 402 -11.97 -6.70 -22.35
CA SER A 402 -11.67 -5.37 -22.91
C SER A 402 -10.21 -5.24 -23.31
N PHE A 403 -9.27 -5.74 -22.52
CA PHE A 403 -7.85 -5.71 -22.87
C PHE A 403 -7.57 -6.51 -24.14
N LEU A 404 -8.08 -7.74 -24.26
CA LEU A 404 -7.90 -8.55 -25.46
C LEU A 404 -8.53 -7.88 -26.68
N PHE A 405 -9.74 -7.34 -26.53
CA PHE A 405 -10.45 -6.64 -27.61
C PHE A 405 -9.66 -5.42 -28.10
N SER A 406 -9.18 -4.58 -27.20
CA SER A 406 -8.39 -3.39 -27.55
C SER A 406 -7.09 -3.77 -28.26
N PHE A 407 -6.41 -4.82 -27.79
CA PHE A 407 -5.17 -5.31 -28.42
C PHE A 407 -5.42 -5.82 -29.83
N LEU A 408 -6.36 -6.75 -30.02
CA LEU A 408 -6.64 -7.30 -31.35
C LEU A 408 -7.18 -6.21 -32.30
N SER A 409 -8.02 -5.30 -31.81
CA SER A 409 -8.53 -4.20 -32.64
C SER A 409 -7.42 -3.30 -33.17
N SER A 410 -6.35 -3.10 -32.39
CA SER A 410 -5.16 -2.34 -32.82
C SER A 410 -4.38 -2.99 -33.97
N LEU A 411 -4.50 -4.32 -34.11
CA LEU A 411 -3.90 -5.12 -35.19
C LEU A 411 -4.77 -5.15 -36.46
N GLY A 412 -6.04 -4.73 -36.35
CA GLY A 412 -6.99 -4.73 -37.47
C GLY A 412 -6.97 -3.41 -38.24
N ASN A 413 -6.40 -3.40 -39.45
CA ASN A 413 -6.24 -2.20 -40.30
C ASN A 413 -7.54 -1.44 -40.67
N ASN A 414 -8.72 -2.00 -40.41
CA ASN A 414 -10.04 -1.42 -40.76
C ASN A 414 -11.02 -1.28 -39.57
N LEU A 415 -10.57 -1.47 -38.32
CA LEU A 415 -11.44 -1.41 -37.12
C LEU A 415 -11.28 -0.10 -36.33
N THR A 416 -10.72 0.94 -36.96
CA THR A 416 -10.43 2.24 -36.34
C THR A 416 -11.66 3.13 -36.08
N GLU A 417 -12.85 2.76 -36.57
CA GLU A 417 -14.11 3.44 -36.22
C GLU A 417 -14.60 3.06 -34.81
N PRO A 418 -14.73 1.77 -34.42
CA PRO A 418 -15.14 1.41 -33.06
C PRO A 418 -14.08 1.62 -31.98
N ALA A 419 -12.78 1.69 -32.34
CA ALA A 419 -11.72 2.01 -31.36
C ALA A 419 -11.81 3.44 -30.79
N LYS A 420 -12.47 4.37 -31.50
CA LYS A 420 -12.77 5.73 -31.00
C LYS A 420 -13.90 5.77 -29.98
N ALA A 421 -14.71 4.71 -29.86
CA ALA A 421 -15.82 4.64 -28.91
C ALA A 421 -15.40 4.22 -27.50
N ILE A 422 -14.14 3.81 -27.29
CA ILE A 422 -13.55 3.52 -25.97
C ILE A 422 -12.73 4.72 -25.46
N ALA A 423 -13.12 5.95 -25.85
CA ALA A 423 -12.81 7.10 -25.03
C ALA A 423 -13.78 7.05 -23.83
N PRO A 424 -13.30 7.09 -22.57
CA PRO A 424 -14.20 7.30 -21.44
C PRO A 424 -15.02 8.56 -21.74
N ASN A 425 -16.34 8.52 -21.57
CA ASN A 425 -17.22 9.67 -21.78
C ASN A 425 -16.61 10.93 -21.16
N GLY A 426 -16.02 11.77 -22.01
CA GLY A 426 -15.12 12.83 -21.59
C GLY A 426 -13.95 13.10 -22.55
N SER A 427 -14.20 13.30 -23.85
CA SER A 427 -13.29 14.13 -24.65
C SER A 427 -14.07 15.06 -25.55
N CYS A 428 -13.85 16.35 -25.32
CA CYS A 428 -14.31 17.47 -26.13
C CYS A 428 -14.06 17.23 -27.62
N ALA A 429 -15.02 17.66 -28.42
CA ALA A 429 -14.98 17.63 -29.87
C ALA A 429 -13.82 18.48 -30.45
N ASN A 430 -13.37 18.05 -31.63
CA ASN A 430 -12.57 18.77 -32.64
C ASN A 430 -11.07 18.97 -32.36
N GLY A 431 -10.26 18.14 -33.01
CA GLY A 431 -8.83 18.39 -33.23
C GLY A 431 -8.16 17.24 -33.98
N SER A 432 -7.41 17.57 -35.01
CA SER A 432 -6.74 16.68 -35.96
C SER A 432 -6.01 15.47 -35.35
N MET A 433 -6.00 14.35 -36.09
CA MET A 433 -5.16 13.17 -35.82
C MET A 433 -3.67 13.55 -35.81
N ASN A 434 -3.17 13.85 -34.62
CA ASN A 434 -1.81 13.55 -34.19
C ASN A 434 -1.95 12.78 -32.88
N GLY A 435 -1.97 11.45 -32.99
CA GLY A 435 -2.15 10.53 -31.87
C GLY A 435 -0.95 10.54 -30.93
N GLN A 436 -0.86 11.55 -30.07
CA GLN A 436 -0.35 11.39 -28.72
C GLN A 436 -1.57 11.08 -27.85
N VAL A 437 -1.61 9.85 -27.33
CA VAL A 437 -2.45 9.50 -26.17
C VAL A 437 -2.33 10.64 -25.16
N ALA A 438 -3.47 11.17 -24.70
CA ALA A 438 -3.54 12.27 -23.73
C ALA A 438 -2.40 12.16 -22.73
N SER A 439 -1.51 13.16 -22.75
CA SER A 439 -0.28 13.19 -21.96
C SER A 439 -0.56 12.75 -20.52
N GLU A 440 0.21 11.77 -20.05
CA GLU A 440 0.26 11.37 -18.63
C GLU A 440 0.75 12.54 -17.72
N ASP A 441 1.02 13.74 -18.27
CA ASP A 441 1.55 14.95 -17.61
C ASP A 441 0.57 16.15 -17.60
N LEU A 442 -0.74 15.95 -17.46
CA LEU A 442 -1.64 17.08 -17.15
C LEU A 442 -1.35 17.58 -15.72
N GLN A 443 -0.45 18.57 -15.63
CA GLN A 443 -0.03 19.20 -14.39
C GLN A 443 -1.25 19.72 -13.61
N ILE A 444 -1.28 19.45 -12.30
CA ILE A 444 -2.39 19.88 -11.44
C ILE A 444 -2.29 21.40 -11.22
N ARG A 445 -3.24 22.16 -11.77
CA ARG A 445 -3.34 23.62 -11.54
C ARG A 445 -4.34 23.92 -10.43
N SER A 446 -4.06 24.92 -9.60
CA SER A 446 -4.95 25.31 -8.52
C SER A 446 -5.01 26.82 -8.35
N ARG A 447 -6.17 27.34 -7.92
CA ARG A 447 -6.36 28.77 -7.65
C ARG A 447 -7.26 28.95 -6.43
N GLN A 448 -6.84 29.79 -5.50
CA GLN A 448 -7.63 30.14 -4.31
C GLN A 448 -7.90 31.66 -4.27
N GLU A 449 -9.15 32.07 -4.21
CA GLU A 449 -9.53 33.47 -4.03
C GLU A 449 -10.03 33.70 -2.60
N LEU A 450 -9.40 34.63 -1.88
CA LEU A 450 -9.75 34.99 -0.50
C LEU A 450 -10.06 36.48 -0.44
N VAL A 451 -11.14 36.84 0.28
CA VAL A 451 -11.52 38.22 0.55
C VAL A 451 -11.14 38.56 1.99
N PHE A 452 -10.26 39.55 2.17
CA PHE A 452 -9.78 39.97 3.47
C PHE A 452 -10.45 41.28 3.90
N ASN A 453 -10.93 41.34 5.14
CA ASN A 453 -11.38 42.55 5.80
C ASN A 453 -10.47 42.86 6.99
N ASP A 454 -10.21 44.14 7.22
CA ASP A 454 -9.36 44.64 8.30
C ASP A 454 -10.13 44.98 9.59
N GLU A 455 -11.47 44.86 9.57
CA GLU A 455 -12.37 45.24 10.66
C GLU A 455 -12.11 44.50 11.99
N TYR A 456 -11.70 43.22 11.95
CA TYR A 456 -11.55 42.38 13.16
C TYR A 456 -10.16 41.76 13.33
N LYS A 457 -9.07 42.50 13.06
CA LYS A 457 -7.70 41.94 13.14
C LYS A 457 -7.42 41.27 14.51
N PRO A 458 -6.84 40.04 14.54
CA PRO A 458 -6.31 39.26 13.41
C PRO A 458 -7.32 38.29 12.74
N VAL A 459 -8.59 38.31 13.12
CA VAL A 459 -9.64 37.43 12.56
C VAL A 459 -9.77 37.67 11.05
N GLY A 460 -9.77 36.58 10.27
CA GLY A 460 -9.84 36.62 8.80
C GLY A 460 -8.49 36.64 8.09
N LYS A 461 -7.36 36.83 8.80
CA LYS A 461 -6.03 36.69 8.20
C LYS A 461 -5.66 35.22 7.95
N PRO A 462 -4.94 34.89 6.86
CA PRO A 462 -4.50 33.52 6.57
C PRO A 462 -3.25 33.20 7.40
N ILE A 463 -3.41 33.06 8.71
CA ILE A 463 -2.32 32.78 9.65
C ILE A 463 -1.86 31.33 9.49
N THR A 464 -0.54 31.12 9.47
CA THR A 464 0.06 29.80 9.50
C THR A 464 -0.42 29.02 10.72
N LYS A 465 -0.79 27.75 10.52
CA LYS A 465 -1.19 26.87 11.61
C LYS A 465 -0.11 26.83 12.70
N SER A 466 -0.50 27.06 13.96
CA SER A 466 0.40 26.91 15.10
C SER A 466 1.00 25.50 15.16
N GLY A 467 2.33 25.42 15.31
CA GLY A 467 3.08 24.17 15.32
C GLY A 467 3.29 23.51 13.95
N ALA A 468 3.00 24.20 12.83
CA ALA A 468 3.29 23.68 11.49
C ALA A 468 4.78 23.41 11.27
N GLU A 469 5.66 24.28 11.77
CA GLU A 469 7.11 24.12 11.68
C GLU A 469 7.58 22.89 12.45
N LEU A 470 7.10 22.68 13.67
CA LEU A 470 7.37 21.48 14.47
C LEU A 470 6.91 20.19 13.75
N GLN A 471 5.77 20.24 13.04
CA GLN A 471 5.30 19.11 12.25
C GLN A 471 6.20 18.87 11.02
N ALA A 472 6.71 19.93 10.41
CA ALA A 472 7.58 19.85 9.23
C ALA A 472 9.02 19.42 9.56
N SER A 473 9.50 19.71 10.77
CA SER A 473 10.82 19.30 11.29
C SER A 473 10.81 17.90 11.92
N GLY A 474 9.64 17.39 12.32
CA GLY A 474 9.51 16.13 13.07
C GLY A 474 9.63 16.30 14.58
N GLU A 475 9.69 17.53 15.10
CA GLU A 475 9.78 17.84 16.53
C GLU A 475 8.41 17.81 17.23
N ALA A 476 7.32 17.71 16.48
CA ALA A 476 5.97 17.58 17.03
C ALA A 476 5.73 16.18 17.61
N VAL A 477 5.78 16.05 18.94
CA VAL A 477 5.57 14.79 19.69
C VAL A 477 4.12 14.30 19.67
N TYR A 478 3.84 13.16 19.05
CA TYR A 478 2.59 12.39 19.18
C TYR A 478 2.71 11.37 20.33
N VAL A 479 1.68 10.58 20.61
CA VAL A 479 1.69 9.70 21.79
C VAL A 479 2.80 8.65 21.71
N ASP A 480 2.98 8.04 20.54
CA ASP A 480 4.02 7.02 20.30
C ASP A 480 5.45 7.61 20.26
N ASP A 481 5.57 8.93 20.11
CA ASP A 481 6.86 9.64 20.15
C ASP A 481 7.31 9.93 21.58
N ILE A 482 6.45 9.70 22.58
CA ILE A 482 6.83 9.86 23.99
C ILE A 482 7.85 8.76 24.31
N PRO A 483 9.04 9.09 24.83
CA PRO A 483 10.03 8.07 25.16
C PRO A 483 9.46 7.00 26.09
N ALA A 484 9.55 5.75 25.66
CA ALA A 484 9.10 4.61 26.43
C ALA A 484 9.77 4.62 27.82
N PRO A 485 9.00 4.60 28.91
CA PRO A 485 9.56 4.51 30.24
C PRO A 485 10.37 3.22 30.43
N LYS A 486 11.29 3.20 31.40
CA LYS A 486 11.99 1.96 31.77
C LYS A 486 10.98 0.85 32.12
N ASP A 487 11.24 -0.36 31.62
CA ASP A 487 10.44 -1.57 31.81
C ASP A 487 9.01 -1.47 31.26
N CYS A 488 8.79 -0.63 30.24
CA CYS A 488 7.53 -0.55 29.51
C CYS A 488 7.24 -1.86 28.77
N LEU A 489 6.04 -2.38 28.95
CA LEU A 489 5.48 -3.52 28.23
C LEU A 489 4.65 -3.04 27.05
N TYR A 490 4.18 -3.98 26.23
CA TYR A 490 3.35 -3.69 25.06
C TYR A 490 2.15 -4.64 25.00
N GLY A 491 0.98 -4.08 24.71
CA GLY A 491 -0.27 -4.81 24.57
C GLY A 491 -0.71 -4.99 23.11
N ALA A 492 -1.21 -6.17 22.75
CA ALA A 492 -1.89 -6.41 21.49
C ALA A 492 -3.22 -7.14 21.71
N PHE A 493 -4.30 -6.63 21.11
CA PHE A 493 -5.62 -7.24 21.23
C PHE A 493 -5.69 -8.60 20.52
N ILE A 494 -6.38 -9.51 21.17
CA ILE A 494 -6.92 -10.73 20.56
C ILE A 494 -8.34 -10.39 20.10
N TYR A 495 -8.59 -10.52 18.80
CA TYR A 495 -9.87 -10.18 18.19
C TYR A 495 -10.69 -11.43 17.90
N SER A 496 -12.01 -11.31 18.04
CA SER A 496 -12.94 -12.33 17.58
C SER A 496 -12.86 -12.48 16.07
N THR A 497 -12.93 -13.72 15.61
CA THR A 497 -13.00 -14.09 14.19
C THR A 497 -14.43 -14.50 13.78
N HIS A 498 -15.37 -14.54 14.73
CA HIS A 498 -16.75 -14.92 14.48
C HIS A 498 -17.69 -13.74 14.67
N PRO A 499 -18.70 -13.58 13.79
CA PRO A 499 -19.65 -12.48 13.86
C PRO A 499 -20.61 -12.61 15.06
N HIS A 500 -20.92 -13.82 15.52
CA HIS A 500 -21.74 -14.04 16.70
C HIS A 500 -21.47 -15.44 17.28
N ALA A 501 -20.87 -15.54 18.46
CA ALA A 501 -20.50 -16.83 19.04
C ALA A 501 -20.24 -16.76 20.56
N HIS A 502 -20.52 -17.84 21.28
CA HIS A 502 -20.05 -18.03 22.66
C HIS A 502 -18.55 -18.28 22.67
N ILE A 503 -17.85 -17.68 23.62
CA ILE A 503 -16.41 -17.86 23.84
C ILE A 503 -16.23 -18.91 24.94
N LYS A 504 -15.54 -20.01 24.62
CA LYS A 504 -15.26 -21.09 25.57
C LYS A 504 -13.89 -20.95 26.23
N GLY A 505 -12.92 -20.45 25.48
CA GLY A 505 -11.57 -20.25 25.96
C GLY A 505 -10.67 -19.60 24.91
N VAL A 506 -9.50 -19.16 25.36
CA VAL A 506 -8.43 -18.63 24.51
C VAL A 506 -7.18 -19.44 24.78
N ASN A 507 -6.69 -20.11 23.74
CA ASN A 507 -5.46 -20.91 23.74
C ASN A 507 -4.45 -20.31 22.76
N PHE A 508 -3.22 -20.83 22.74
CA PHE A 508 -2.17 -20.38 21.80
C PHE A 508 -1.59 -21.57 21.04
N ARG A 509 -1.32 -21.37 19.75
CA ARG A 509 -0.56 -22.36 18.97
C ARG A 509 0.88 -22.43 19.48
N PRO A 510 1.49 -23.62 19.59
CA PRO A 510 2.92 -23.74 19.84
C PRO A 510 3.71 -22.94 18.78
N SER A 511 4.43 -21.92 19.23
CA SER A 511 5.11 -20.93 18.37
C SER A 511 6.11 -20.12 19.20
N LEU A 512 7.15 -19.61 18.54
CA LEU A 512 8.17 -18.78 19.19
C LEU A 512 7.56 -17.50 19.76
N ALA A 513 6.58 -16.91 19.06
CA ALA A 513 5.91 -15.73 19.57
C ALA A 513 5.10 -16.01 20.85
N SER A 514 4.45 -17.18 20.95
CA SER A 514 3.66 -17.52 22.14
C SER A 514 4.51 -17.74 23.38
N GLU A 515 5.77 -18.13 23.23
CA GLU A 515 6.74 -18.22 24.33
C GLU A 515 7.18 -16.84 24.87
N LYS A 516 6.95 -15.76 24.10
CA LYS A 516 7.26 -14.38 24.51
C LYS A 516 6.11 -13.70 25.25
N VAL A 517 5.00 -14.39 25.49
CA VAL A 517 3.85 -13.87 26.23
C VAL A 517 4.19 -13.78 27.72
N ILE A 518 4.06 -12.58 28.30
CA ILE A 518 4.20 -12.36 29.74
C ILE A 518 2.87 -12.67 30.44
N GLY A 519 1.76 -12.25 29.83
CA GLY A 519 0.43 -12.44 30.39
C GLY A 519 -0.65 -12.17 29.36
N VAL A 520 -1.85 -12.67 29.65
CA VAL A 520 -3.06 -12.43 28.87
C VAL A 520 -4.13 -11.89 29.78
N ILE A 521 -4.79 -10.83 29.33
CA ILE A 521 -5.82 -10.13 30.09
C ILE A 521 -7.15 -10.30 29.37
N THR A 522 -8.17 -10.68 30.12
CA THR A 522 -9.53 -10.97 29.66
C THR A 522 -10.55 -10.27 30.54
N ALA A 523 -11.84 -10.48 30.26
CA ALA A 523 -12.92 -9.97 31.12
C ALA A 523 -12.81 -10.43 32.59
N LYS A 524 -12.17 -11.59 32.84
CA LYS A 524 -12.00 -12.16 34.19
C LYS A 524 -10.97 -11.42 35.04
N ASP A 525 -10.09 -10.66 34.40
CA ASP A 525 -8.99 -9.94 35.05
C ASP A 525 -9.38 -8.51 35.45
N ILE A 526 -10.64 -8.11 35.19
CA ILE A 526 -11.18 -6.84 35.65
C ILE A 526 -11.29 -6.86 37.19
N PRO A 527 -10.69 -5.89 37.92
CA PRO A 527 -10.69 -5.86 39.38
C PRO A 527 -12.08 -5.87 40.00
N ALA A 528 -12.14 -6.31 41.26
CA ALA A 528 -13.36 -6.18 42.07
C ALA A 528 -13.76 -4.70 42.21
N GLY A 529 -14.99 -4.37 41.80
CA GLY A 529 -15.49 -2.99 41.72
C GLY A 529 -15.32 -2.33 40.34
N GLY A 530 -14.52 -2.93 39.45
CA GLY A 530 -14.42 -2.55 38.05
C GLY A 530 -15.58 -3.06 37.20
N LYS A 531 -15.73 -2.50 35.99
CA LYS A 531 -16.78 -2.82 35.02
C LYS A 531 -16.18 -3.14 33.65
N ASN A 532 -16.76 -4.11 32.95
CA ASN A 532 -16.39 -4.42 31.56
C ASN A 532 -16.98 -3.38 30.59
N VAL A 533 -16.34 -2.22 30.48
CA VAL A 533 -16.78 -1.10 29.60
C VAL A 533 -15.61 -0.58 28.77
N GLY A 534 -15.72 -0.62 27.45
CA GLY A 534 -14.66 -0.18 26.52
C GLY A 534 -14.98 1.12 25.79
N ALA A 535 -16.26 1.51 25.76
CA ALA A 535 -16.75 2.78 25.27
C ALA A 535 -18.11 3.09 25.91
N GLY A 536 -18.41 4.36 26.12
CA GLY A 536 -19.69 4.79 26.65
C GLY A 536 -20.01 6.20 26.25
N ILE A 537 -21.16 6.39 25.60
CA ILE A 537 -21.74 7.72 25.39
C ILE A 537 -23.09 7.66 26.08
N ASN A 538 -23.32 8.52 27.09
CA ASN A 538 -24.51 8.48 27.95
C ASN A 538 -25.85 8.43 27.19
N MET A 539 -25.91 8.87 25.92
CA MET A 539 -27.11 8.82 25.08
C MET A 539 -27.26 7.58 24.19
N LEU A 540 -26.19 6.80 23.97
CA LEU A 540 -26.15 5.66 23.03
C LEU A 540 -25.84 4.32 23.71
N GLY A 541 -25.62 4.32 25.02
CA GLY A 541 -25.29 3.12 25.80
C GLY A 541 -23.78 2.90 25.94
N THR A 542 -23.44 1.73 26.48
CA THR A 542 -22.06 1.30 26.75
C THR A 542 -21.75 0.06 25.93
N GLU A 543 -20.51 -0.02 25.43
CA GLU A 543 -19.97 -1.23 24.79
C GLU A 543 -18.98 -1.91 25.72
N ALA A 544 -18.95 -3.24 25.70
CA ALA A 544 -18.00 -4.02 26.50
C ALA A 544 -16.55 -3.80 26.04
N LEU A 545 -15.60 -3.84 26.99
CA LEU A 545 -14.16 -3.80 26.67
C LEU A 545 -13.71 -5.13 26.07
N PHE A 546 -14.19 -6.23 26.64
CA PHE A 546 -13.96 -7.60 26.19
C PHE A 546 -15.30 -8.30 25.93
N GLY A 547 -15.42 -8.99 24.80
CA GLY A 547 -16.55 -9.88 24.55
C GLY A 547 -16.47 -11.07 25.50
N ASP A 548 -17.41 -11.18 26.42
CA ASP A 548 -17.55 -12.30 27.36
C ASP A 548 -18.99 -12.32 27.92
N PRO A 549 -19.69 -13.48 27.97
CA PRO A 549 -19.30 -14.78 27.43
C PRO A 549 -19.57 -14.92 25.92
N VAL A 550 -20.05 -13.87 25.25
CA VAL A 550 -20.44 -13.86 23.84
C VAL A 550 -19.65 -12.79 23.09
N SER A 551 -19.16 -13.14 21.90
CA SER A 551 -18.71 -12.22 20.88
C SER A 551 -19.90 -11.82 19.99
N GLU A 552 -20.11 -10.53 19.79
CA GLU A 552 -21.24 -9.92 19.07
C GLU A 552 -20.87 -9.43 17.67
N PHE A 553 -19.57 -9.35 17.33
CA PHE A 553 -19.10 -9.05 15.98
C PHE A 553 -17.67 -9.54 15.74
N ALA A 554 -17.33 -9.80 14.48
CA ALA A 554 -15.96 -10.10 14.08
C ALA A 554 -15.10 -8.84 14.25
N GLY A 555 -13.96 -8.97 14.93
CA GLY A 555 -13.14 -7.84 15.36
C GLY A 555 -13.46 -7.31 16.77
N GLN A 556 -14.39 -7.91 17.52
CA GLN A 556 -14.56 -7.57 18.93
C GLN A 556 -13.34 -8.03 19.74
N ASN A 557 -12.90 -7.20 20.68
CA ASN A 557 -11.78 -7.55 21.56
C ASN A 557 -12.20 -8.68 22.49
N ILE A 558 -11.43 -9.76 22.59
CA ILE A 558 -11.65 -10.87 23.54
C ILE A 558 -10.68 -10.80 24.71
N GLY A 559 -9.47 -10.33 24.45
CA GLY A 559 -8.43 -10.17 25.45
C GLY A 559 -7.24 -9.40 24.89
N ILE A 560 -6.16 -9.32 25.68
CA ILE A 560 -4.93 -8.61 25.32
C ILE A 560 -3.75 -9.45 25.73
N VAL A 561 -2.83 -9.63 24.79
CA VAL A 561 -1.51 -10.21 25.05
C VAL A 561 -0.56 -9.11 25.50
N ILE A 562 0.16 -9.34 26.59
CA ILE A 562 1.23 -8.48 27.10
C ILE A 562 2.58 -9.13 26.80
N ALA A 563 3.52 -8.37 26.23
CA ALA A 563 4.89 -8.80 25.97
C ALA A 563 5.91 -7.67 26.14
N GLU A 564 7.21 -7.99 26.12
CA GLU A 564 8.31 -7.02 26.28
C GLU A 564 8.48 -6.07 25.08
N THR A 565 8.00 -6.47 23.90
CA THR A 565 8.08 -5.64 22.70
C THR A 565 6.76 -5.65 21.93
N GLN A 566 6.50 -4.55 21.23
CA GLN A 566 5.33 -4.42 20.35
C GLN A 566 5.26 -5.56 19.32
N LYS A 567 6.41 -5.97 18.75
CA LYS A 567 6.50 -7.07 17.79
C LYS A 567 6.05 -8.40 18.42
N TYR A 568 6.54 -8.72 19.61
CA TYR A 568 6.17 -9.96 20.31
C TYR A 568 4.67 -9.98 20.64
N ALA A 569 4.14 -8.89 21.19
CA ALA A 569 2.71 -8.80 21.51
C ALA A 569 1.83 -9.04 20.27
N TYR A 570 2.12 -8.34 19.16
CA TYR A 570 1.35 -8.52 17.93
C TYR A 570 1.44 -9.92 17.34
N MET A 571 2.64 -10.51 17.35
CA MET A 571 2.84 -11.84 16.76
C MET A 571 2.20 -12.92 17.62
N ALA A 572 2.33 -12.83 18.94
CA ALA A 572 1.68 -13.74 19.87
C ALA A 572 0.14 -13.64 19.80
N ALA A 573 -0.41 -12.43 19.69
CA ALA A 573 -1.86 -12.25 19.54
C ALA A 573 -2.41 -12.92 18.27
N LYS A 574 -1.63 -13.04 17.19
CA LYS A 574 -2.02 -13.82 15.99
C LYS A 574 -2.01 -15.33 16.21
N GLN A 575 -1.24 -15.82 17.18
CA GLN A 575 -1.17 -17.25 17.51
C GLN A 575 -2.30 -17.68 18.43
N ALA A 576 -3.09 -16.72 18.96
CA ALA A 576 -4.25 -17.01 19.76
C ALA A 576 -5.32 -17.77 18.95
N VAL A 577 -5.80 -18.86 19.53
CA VAL A 577 -6.90 -19.68 19.02
C VAL A 577 -8.04 -19.57 20.01
N ILE A 578 -9.14 -18.97 19.56
CA ILE A 578 -10.34 -18.83 20.38
C ILE A 578 -11.25 -20.03 20.08
N GLU A 579 -11.70 -20.70 21.14
CA GLU A 579 -12.68 -21.76 21.05
C GLU A 579 -14.09 -21.16 21.07
N TYR A 580 -14.83 -21.38 19.99
CA TYR A 580 -16.18 -20.84 19.81
C TYR A 580 -17.25 -21.93 19.90
N SER A 581 -18.45 -21.55 20.31
CA SER A 581 -19.66 -22.35 20.15
C SER A 581 -20.79 -21.48 19.64
N THR A 582 -21.48 -21.95 18.61
CA THR A 582 -22.70 -21.31 18.07
C THR A 582 -23.98 -21.98 18.57
N GLU A 583 -23.85 -22.93 19.51
CA GLU A 583 -24.99 -23.64 20.08
C GLU A 583 -25.93 -22.66 20.79
N ASN A 584 -27.24 -22.79 20.51
CA ASN A 584 -28.30 -21.96 21.07
C ASN A 584 -28.20 -20.45 20.76
N LEU A 585 -27.36 -20.05 19.79
CA LEU A 585 -27.30 -18.68 19.29
C LEU A 585 -28.11 -18.52 18.02
N GLN A 586 -28.74 -17.35 17.87
CA GLN A 586 -29.35 -16.96 16.61
C GLN A 586 -28.27 -16.66 15.56
N PRO A 587 -28.54 -16.91 14.27
CA PRO A 587 -27.64 -16.50 13.19
C PRO A 587 -27.29 -15.01 13.28
N PRO A 588 -26.06 -14.62 12.90
CA PRO A 588 -25.65 -13.23 12.92
C PRO A 588 -26.48 -12.40 11.94
N ILE A 589 -26.81 -11.17 12.33
CA ILE A 589 -27.46 -10.16 11.49
C ILE A 589 -26.35 -9.34 10.84
N LEU A 590 -26.18 -9.45 9.52
CA LEU A 590 -25.04 -8.86 8.80
C LEU A 590 -25.43 -7.71 7.88
N THR A 591 -26.66 -7.68 7.41
CA THR A 591 -27.16 -6.65 6.48
C THR A 591 -28.26 -5.79 7.11
N ILE A 592 -28.50 -4.60 6.55
CA ILE A 592 -29.62 -3.74 6.97
C ILE A 592 -30.95 -4.46 6.72
N GLU A 593 -31.05 -5.19 5.61
CA GLU A 593 -32.21 -5.99 5.24
C GLU A 593 -32.46 -7.14 6.24
N ASP A 594 -31.40 -7.76 6.78
CA ASP A 594 -31.52 -8.71 7.90
C ASP A 594 -32.05 -8.03 9.15
N ALA A 595 -31.50 -6.87 9.52
CA ALA A 595 -31.89 -6.14 10.71
C ALA A 595 -33.38 -5.75 10.66
N ILE A 596 -33.86 -5.29 9.50
CA ILE A 596 -35.27 -4.98 9.27
C ILE A 596 -36.15 -6.21 9.43
N ARG A 597 -35.78 -7.35 8.81
CA ARG A 597 -36.55 -8.60 8.88
C ARG A 597 -36.67 -9.14 10.31
N HIS A 598 -35.63 -8.95 11.12
CA HIS A 598 -35.61 -9.44 12.50
C HIS A 598 -36.04 -8.37 13.54
N ASN A 599 -36.48 -7.19 13.10
CA ASN A 599 -36.80 -6.04 13.96
C ASN A 599 -35.67 -5.68 14.95
N SER A 600 -34.42 -5.81 14.49
CA SER A 600 -33.22 -5.53 15.30
C SER A 600 -32.78 -4.08 15.07
N TYR A 601 -33.21 -3.18 15.95
CA TYR A 601 -32.94 -1.75 15.85
C TYR A 601 -32.33 -1.20 17.14
N PHE A 602 -31.45 -0.21 17.01
CA PHE A 602 -31.04 0.61 18.14
C PHE A 602 -32.23 1.44 18.64
N GLN A 603 -32.42 1.51 19.96
CA GLN A 603 -33.41 2.42 20.53
C GLN A 603 -32.98 3.87 20.25
N THR A 604 -33.75 4.53 19.40
CA THR A 604 -33.44 5.90 18.97
C THR A 604 -34.18 6.88 19.88
N SER A 605 -33.46 7.78 20.53
CA SER A 605 -34.07 8.83 21.35
C SER A 605 -35.06 9.66 20.50
N PRO A 606 -36.25 10.02 21.03
CA PRO A 606 -37.23 10.84 20.32
C PRO A 606 -36.67 12.17 19.78
N TYR A 607 -35.57 12.66 20.36
CA TYR A 607 -34.86 13.84 19.87
C TYR A 607 -34.31 13.68 18.45
N PHE A 608 -33.90 12.46 18.06
CA PHE A 608 -33.36 12.16 16.73
C PHE A 608 -34.42 11.69 15.73
N ALA A 609 -35.66 11.48 16.18
CA ALA A 609 -36.72 11.06 15.29
C ALA A 609 -37.07 12.18 14.29
N PRO A 610 -37.17 11.90 12.98
CA PRO A 610 -37.55 12.91 12.00
C PRO A 610 -38.95 13.43 12.31
N ARG A 611 -39.11 14.74 12.26
CA ARG A 611 -40.42 15.38 12.42
C ARG A 611 -41.06 15.56 11.05
N PRO A 612 -42.30 15.13 10.84
CA PRO A 612 -43.02 15.42 9.61
C PRO A 612 -43.11 16.94 9.40
N VAL A 613 -42.75 17.42 8.20
CA VAL A 613 -42.88 18.82 7.80
C VAL A 613 -43.83 18.88 6.61
N GLY A 614 -44.97 19.57 6.78
CA GLY A 614 -46.01 19.70 5.75
C GLY A 614 -46.86 18.43 5.56
N ASP A 615 -47.69 18.45 4.52
CA ASP A 615 -48.55 17.33 4.12
C ASP A 615 -47.94 16.62 2.90
N PHE A 616 -47.42 15.42 3.14
CA PHE A 616 -46.79 14.59 2.12
C PHE A 616 -47.77 14.13 1.04
N GLU A 617 -49.00 13.78 1.41
CA GLU A 617 -50.01 13.29 0.46
C GLU A 617 -50.44 14.42 -0.48
N GLN A 618 -50.66 15.61 0.07
CA GLN A 618 -50.95 16.79 -0.72
C GLN A 618 -49.81 17.11 -1.69
N GLY A 619 -48.56 17.14 -1.21
CA GLY A 619 -47.38 17.40 -2.04
C GLY A 619 -47.22 16.38 -3.18
N MET A 620 -47.40 15.10 -2.89
CA MET A 620 -47.34 14.03 -3.90
C MET A 620 -48.50 14.09 -4.90
N SER A 621 -49.69 14.54 -4.48
CA SER A 621 -50.85 14.70 -5.37
C SER A 621 -50.63 15.79 -6.43
N GLN A 622 -50.00 16.90 -6.01
CA GLN A 622 -49.76 18.10 -6.82
C GLN A 622 -48.50 18.03 -7.69
N ALA A 623 -47.60 17.07 -7.45
CA ALA A 623 -46.37 16.92 -8.21
C ALA A 623 -46.64 16.50 -9.68
N ASP A 624 -46.05 17.24 -10.63
CA ASP A 624 -46.12 16.95 -12.07
C ASP A 624 -45.45 15.62 -12.44
N HIS A 625 -44.36 15.28 -11.75
CA HIS A 625 -43.62 14.02 -11.88
C HIS A 625 -43.54 13.31 -10.54
N LYS A 626 -43.97 12.05 -10.50
CA LYS A 626 -44.07 11.25 -9.28
C LYS A 626 -43.05 10.14 -9.30
N ILE A 627 -42.14 10.14 -8.33
CA ILE A 627 -41.22 9.03 -8.08
C ILE A 627 -41.86 8.16 -7.00
N LEU A 628 -42.38 7.00 -7.38
CA LEU A 628 -43.09 6.11 -6.45
C LEU A 628 -42.13 5.35 -5.53
N SER A 629 -40.94 5.01 -6.04
CA SER A 629 -39.87 4.41 -5.27
C SER A 629 -38.51 4.71 -5.91
N GLY A 630 -37.50 4.78 -5.07
CA GLY A 630 -36.10 4.88 -5.45
C GLY A 630 -35.24 4.39 -4.28
N GLU A 631 -34.19 3.66 -4.58
CA GLU A 631 -33.27 3.13 -3.59
C GLU A 631 -31.84 3.54 -3.95
N VAL A 632 -31.10 3.98 -2.94
CA VAL A 632 -29.68 4.31 -3.06
C VAL A 632 -28.96 3.64 -1.90
N LYS A 633 -27.95 2.82 -2.22
CA LYS A 633 -27.05 2.22 -1.22
C LYS A 633 -25.79 3.05 -1.12
N LEU A 634 -25.43 3.41 0.11
CA LEU A 634 -24.20 4.12 0.44
C LEU A 634 -23.34 3.21 1.30
N GLU A 635 -22.17 2.86 0.78
CA GLU A 635 -21.23 1.98 1.48
C GLU A 635 -20.53 2.70 2.64
N SER A 636 -19.96 1.91 3.55
CA SER A 636 -19.18 2.43 4.67
C SER A 636 -17.89 3.14 4.22
N GLN A 637 -17.37 4.02 5.08
CA GLN A 637 -16.09 4.69 4.85
C GLN A 637 -15.15 4.46 6.03
N TYR A 638 -13.92 4.04 5.74
CA TYR A 638 -12.87 3.99 6.75
C TYR A 638 -12.22 5.37 6.94
N TYR A 639 -12.03 5.77 8.20
CA TYR A 639 -11.50 7.09 8.55
C TYR A 639 -10.08 7.33 8.03
N PHE A 640 -9.17 6.36 8.23
CA PHE A 640 -7.79 6.41 7.75
C PHE A 640 -6.98 7.60 8.31
N TYR A 641 -7.05 7.81 9.63
CA TYR A 641 -6.16 8.73 10.34
C TYR A 641 -4.71 8.23 10.30
N MET A 642 -3.74 9.16 10.24
CA MET A 642 -2.34 8.80 9.97
C MET A 642 -1.58 8.37 11.22
N GLU A 643 -1.85 8.98 12.38
CA GLU A 643 -1.50 8.40 13.68
C GLU A 643 -2.58 7.36 13.98
N THR A 644 -2.24 6.11 14.30
CA THR A 644 -3.25 5.09 14.67
C THR A 644 -3.79 5.30 16.09
N GLN A 645 -4.67 4.42 16.57
CA GLN A 645 -5.10 4.46 17.97
C GLN A 645 -3.93 4.05 18.86
N THR A 646 -3.47 4.98 19.70
CA THR A 646 -2.29 4.82 20.54
C THR A 646 -2.58 5.40 21.92
N ALA A 647 -2.16 4.67 22.95
CA ALA A 647 -2.21 5.10 24.34
C ALA A 647 -0.99 4.56 25.10
N LEU A 648 -0.54 5.30 26.10
CA LEU A 648 0.52 4.93 27.04
C LEU A 648 -0.01 5.16 28.45
N ALA A 649 -0.03 4.12 29.28
CA ALA A 649 -0.51 4.21 30.66
C ALA A 649 0.63 4.05 31.66
N ILE A 650 0.72 4.98 32.60
CA ILE A 650 1.77 5.03 33.60
C ILE A 650 1.10 5.05 34.99
N PRO A 651 1.20 3.94 35.74
CA PRO A 651 0.84 3.93 37.15
C PRO A 651 1.63 4.97 37.92
N ASP A 652 0.95 5.65 38.84
CA ASP A 652 1.51 6.65 39.73
C ASP A 652 1.29 6.22 41.19
N GLU A 653 1.74 7.02 42.15
CA GLU A 653 1.50 6.77 43.58
C GLU A 653 0.01 6.85 43.95
N ASP A 654 -0.35 6.32 45.12
CA ASP A 654 -1.72 6.39 45.68
C ASP A 654 -2.83 5.88 44.74
N ASN A 655 -2.56 4.78 44.03
CA ASN A 655 -3.50 4.18 43.08
C ASN A 655 -3.97 5.16 41.99
N CYS A 656 -3.11 6.13 41.64
CA CYS A 656 -3.34 7.06 40.55
C CYS A 656 -2.75 6.52 39.24
N ILE A 657 -3.24 7.02 38.12
CA ILE A 657 -2.75 6.65 36.80
C ILE A 657 -2.79 7.83 35.82
N ILE A 658 -1.70 7.97 35.07
CA ILE A 658 -1.59 8.93 33.98
C ILE A 658 -1.72 8.19 32.65
N VAL A 659 -2.62 8.64 31.80
CA VAL A 659 -2.87 8.06 30.48
C VAL A 659 -2.60 9.12 29.41
N TYR A 660 -1.56 8.92 28.62
CA TYR A 660 -1.36 9.66 27.38
C TYR A 660 -2.17 8.96 26.29
N SER A 661 -3.09 9.66 25.65
CA SER A 661 -3.97 9.04 24.66
C SER A 661 -4.24 10.00 23.52
N SER A 662 -4.27 9.45 22.30
CA SER A 662 -4.67 10.22 21.13
C SER A 662 -6.19 10.15 21.00
N THR A 663 -6.89 11.06 21.67
CA THR A 663 -8.36 11.09 21.80
C THR A 663 -8.94 12.48 21.53
N GLN A 664 -10.21 12.55 21.13
CA GLN A 664 -10.94 13.82 21.02
C GLN A 664 -11.71 14.18 22.30
N LEU A 665 -11.92 13.21 23.19
CA LEU A 665 -12.70 13.37 24.42
C LEU A 665 -11.96 12.74 25.61
N PRO A 666 -10.98 13.45 26.20
CA PRO A 666 -10.25 12.98 27.38
C PRO A 666 -11.15 12.63 28.58
N GLU A 667 -12.26 13.36 28.76
CA GLU A 667 -13.23 13.11 29.84
C GLU A 667 -13.87 11.72 29.74
N ILE A 668 -14.25 11.28 28.53
CA ILE A 668 -14.83 9.94 28.35
C ILE A 668 -13.78 8.88 28.66
N ILE A 669 -12.53 9.08 28.21
CA ILE A 669 -11.43 8.15 28.55
C ILE A 669 -11.28 8.07 30.06
N GLN A 670 -11.23 9.21 30.76
CA GLN A 670 -11.10 9.24 32.21
C GLN A 670 -12.19 8.41 32.88
N ASN A 671 -13.44 8.57 32.43
CA ASN A 671 -14.58 7.86 32.99
C ASN A 671 -14.49 6.35 32.75
N VAL A 672 -14.24 5.94 31.51
CA VAL A 672 -14.16 4.52 31.13
C VAL A 672 -13.00 3.83 31.86
N VAL A 673 -11.86 4.51 32.02
CA VAL A 673 -10.69 3.99 32.74
C VAL A 673 -10.98 3.83 34.22
N ALA A 674 -11.60 4.83 34.85
CA ALA A 674 -12.00 4.76 36.25
C ALA A 674 -13.01 3.64 36.50
N ASP A 675 -14.03 3.52 35.64
CA ASP A 675 -15.03 2.45 35.70
C ASP A 675 -14.41 1.06 35.47
N CYS A 676 -13.47 0.91 34.55
CA CYS A 676 -12.74 -0.34 34.31
C CYS A 676 -11.94 -0.79 35.54
N LEU A 677 -11.24 0.14 36.18
CA LEU A 677 -10.36 -0.16 37.31
C LEU A 677 -11.08 -0.18 38.66
N GLY A 678 -12.30 0.35 38.73
CA GLY A 678 -13.04 0.51 39.98
C GLY A 678 -12.44 1.57 40.91
N ILE A 679 -11.80 2.60 40.34
CA ILE A 679 -11.12 3.67 41.11
C ILE A 679 -11.83 5.02 40.94
N PRO A 680 -11.65 5.98 41.86
CA PRO A 680 -12.26 7.30 41.74
C PRO A 680 -11.76 8.07 40.49
N TYR A 681 -12.63 8.88 39.87
CA TYR A 681 -12.25 9.66 38.69
C TYR A 681 -11.04 10.58 38.91
N HIS A 682 -10.86 11.11 40.13
CA HIS A 682 -9.73 11.99 40.46
C HIS A 682 -8.37 11.26 40.48
N ASN A 683 -8.37 9.92 40.57
CA ASN A 683 -7.16 9.10 40.45
C ASN A 683 -6.73 8.90 38.99
N VAL A 684 -7.57 9.26 38.02
CA VAL A 684 -7.28 9.09 36.60
C VAL A 684 -7.00 10.43 35.95
N ARG A 685 -5.80 10.59 35.38
CA ARG A 685 -5.41 11.77 34.62
C ARG A 685 -5.16 11.42 33.15
N VAL A 686 -5.95 12.00 32.25
CA VAL A 686 -5.79 11.80 30.81
C VAL A 686 -5.13 13.03 30.16
N ILE A 687 -4.11 12.82 29.34
CA ILE A 687 -3.35 13.87 28.66
C ILE A 687 -3.39 13.65 27.15
N THR A 688 -3.87 14.66 26.42
CA THR A 688 -3.81 14.71 24.96
C THR A 688 -3.23 16.05 24.51
N ARG A 689 -2.02 16.03 23.96
CA ARG A 689 -1.36 17.25 23.46
C ARG A 689 -1.79 17.62 22.03
N ARG A 690 -1.87 16.61 21.16
CA ARG A 690 -2.23 16.70 19.74
C ARG A 690 -2.70 15.34 19.23
N VAL A 691 -3.37 15.31 18.08
CA VAL A 691 -3.92 14.11 17.45
C VAL A 691 -3.60 14.13 15.95
N GLY A 692 -2.99 13.06 15.44
CA GLY A 692 -2.60 12.87 14.03
C GLY A 692 -3.77 12.43 13.13
N GLY A 693 -4.90 13.11 13.26
CA GLY A 693 -6.17 12.80 12.58
C GLY A 693 -7.18 12.13 13.49
N GLY A 694 -8.34 12.77 13.69
CA GLY A 694 -9.46 12.23 14.47
C GLY A 694 -10.63 11.78 13.59
N LEU A 695 -11.11 12.68 12.71
CA LEU A 695 -12.26 12.42 11.83
C LEU A 695 -13.50 11.89 12.59
N HIS A 696 -13.69 12.32 13.83
CA HIS A 696 -14.76 11.98 14.78
C HIS A 696 -14.68 10.59 15.43
N VAL A 697 -13.99 9.61 14.86
CA VAL A 697 -14.00 8.23 15.43
C VAL A 697 -13.26 8.08 16.77
N ARG A 698 -12.33 9.00 17.07
CA ARG A 698 -11.64 9.07 18.37
C ARG A 698 -12.54 9.61 19.50
N VAL A 699 -13.83 9.72 19.22
CA VAL A 699 -14.93 9.90 20.19
C VAL A 699 -15.51 8.55 20.65
N GLN A 700 -15.53 7.52 19.78
CA GLN A 700 -16.23 6.25 20.03
C GLN A 700 -15.31 5.05 20.29
N LEU A 701 -14.21 4.90 19.54
CA LEU A 701 -13.31 3.74 19.68
C LEU A 701 -12.15 4.08 20.63
N GLN A 702 -12.37 3.86 21.92
CA GLN A 702 -11.48 4.26 23.01
C GLN A 702 -10.75 3.10 23.70
N ARG A 703 -10.85 1.90 23.10
CA ARG A 703 -10.47 0.62 23.72
C ARG A 703 -8.96 0.46 23.96
N SER A 704 -8.10 1.08 23.13
CA SER A 704 -6.63 1.00 23.28
C SER A 704 -6.15 1.54 24.62
N SER A 705 -6.73 2.62 25.13
CA SER A 705 -6.38 3.18 26.45
C SER A 705 -6.67 2.17 27.55
N CYS A 706 -7.88 1.59 27.57
CA CYS A 706 -8.33 0.64 28.58
C CYS A 706 -7.54 -0.68 28.54
N GLY A 707 -7.14 -1.10 27.35
CA GLY A 707 -6.39 -2.34 27.21
C GLY A 707 -4.96 -2.29 27.76
N VAL A 708 -4.29 -1.18 27.54
CA VAL A 708 -2.96 -0.89 28.06
C VAL A 708 -2.96 -0.81 29.60
N LEU A 709 -4.07 -0.34 30.18
CA LEU A 709 -4.23 -0.14 31.62
C LEU A 709 -4.22 -1.42 32.46
N PHE A 710 -4.82 -2.50 31.98
CA PHE A 710 -4.82 -3.76 32.72
C PHE A 710 -3.45 -4.44 32.68
N GLY A 711 -2.66 -4.22 31.64
CA GLY A 711 -1.25 -4.60 31.59
C GLY A 711 -0.50 -4.01 32.78
N CYS A 712 -0.78 -2.74 33.08
CA CYS A 712 -0.15 -2.04 34.18
C CYS A 712 -0.62 -2.51 35.57
N THR A 713 -1.92 -2.70 35.79
CA THR A 713 -2.44 -3.08 37.12
C THR A 713 -2.19 -4.55 37.46
N SER A 714 -2.15 -5.44 36.48
CA SER A 714 -1.85 -6.87 36.70
C SER A 714 -0.35 -7.14 36.87
N THR A 715 0.52 -6.40 36.16
CA THR A 715 1.98 -6.61 36.22
C THR A 715 2.71 -5.65 37.18
N GLY A 716 2.05 -4.57 37.60
CA GLY A 716 2.67 -3.47 38.33
C GLY A 716 3.68 -2.66 37.50
N ARG A 717 3.73 -2.87 36.18
CA ARG A 717 4.66 -2.20 35.26
C ARG A 717 3.95 -1.19 34.37
N ARG A 718 4.71 -0.46 33.57
CA ARG A 718 4.18 0.51 32.58
C ARG A 718 3.89 -0.26 31.29
N THR A 719 2.86 0.10 30.54
CA THR A 719 2.41 -0.63 29.34
C THR A 719 1.97 0.35 28.27
#